data_AF-A0A7J4XJX4-F1
#
_entry.id   AF-A0A7J4XJX4-F1
#
_cell.length_a   1.000
_cell.length_b   1.000
_cell.length_c   1.000
_cell.angle_alpha   90.00
_cell.angle_beta   90.00
_cell.angle_gamma   90.00
#
_symmetry.space_group_name_H-M   'P 1'
#
loop_
_entity.id
_entity.type
_entity.pdbx_description
1 polymer ?
#
loop_
_entity_poly.entity_id
_entity_poly.type
_entity_poly.pdbx_seq_one_letter_code
_entity_poly.pdbx_strand_id
1 'polypeptide(L)'
;MKRLILLTIILTAGAVTGRIAAQDAASVSKRANQQYVLFESERDKGTNITAMYDYLLESYVNFIKIVEAPDNGQYLEGAKNRLRSLYPYLLNGAVYYSEQKQPAKALDFASAYIDMPQLAIFRSELLPKDNRYASVVYYAAVSAYNLQKNELALKYFQEYLNTGTEAQEKDCYVYMNMIYQSQKKYADQERILLKANEKYPVSLDFLYNLVNVYIATNDMEKLLGAIDRILAVDPNNDKVLPIKARILERQGKNIEALDIYKRLYALYPNNFELMTGVARANFNCATEIVNNGATIANDTEYALIRQRASGYLLDAKDLFLKILEKEPSSKMYMQGLAGVYQYMDMKAEYEVLNKIIEDGASYTLFPDRLLAYNESLKKTENVAQEQSSVPVPVDPAMLVIRVDSFIDGNNNKVIDAGESFAVQFTVENQGKGDAYNIRLRLSEQQGYDRYFDGPRELDGGNIPAGTSKEYTFRYIVKQEMPTALVRINIYAFEANGFDADPSELIVNTMEYSMPRLRIADHQFFASEGSSITIGKNGKLTVAVQNFGTKTAHNVKLNFTLPKNVYTTDSPEMTIDSIAPGDVATLDYGFLVNKRFDGDSIAVVLAVTESTRSSAINEAYKVKVGEYLTAASTMNLSGNVVARRAVAKDFSLTFKSELMEDIPVGAVNRHRYALIIGNEDYSMTGANAEINVPYAVNDAMVFREYCVRTFGVPDNQIKVVPNATAGMMHEQLDWLVNMASTDPEAELIFYYSGHGNNDEATKEPYLLPVDITGKNIRLGISLTELYRELATYPVKGAYVFLDACFSGGYKSAAPLLAQKGVRVVPKVGLPQGKTLSFSSSSGDQTSSVYHDKKQGYYTYFLIKTIKDARGDLSMKDLFERTSAAVKKATAMIGKMQEPQCMVSPTWFGWESLRLETPVEPAPVAPQGE
;
A
#
# COMPACT_ATOMS: atom_id res chain seq x y z
N MET A 1 -63.42 -15.16 -29.76
CA MET A 1 -63.90 -13.89 -29.16
C MET A 1 -63.95 -14.04 -27.65
N LYS A 2 -62.87 -13.69 -26.94
CA LYS A 2 -62.77 -13.76 -25.47
C LYS A 2 -62.74 -12.32 -24.94
N ARG A 3 -63.73 -11.95 -24.14
CA ARG A 3 -63.82 -10.64 -23.46
C ARG A 3 -62.74 -10.60 -22.37
N LEU A 4 -61.75 -9.70 -22.53
CA LEU A 4 -60.91 -9.22 -21.43
C LEU A 4 -61.79 -8.35 -20.51
N ILE A 5 -61.86 -8.70 -19.23
CA ILE A 5 -62.33 -7.79 -18.18
C ILE A 5 -61.08 -7.30 -17.46
N LEU A 6 -60.67 -6.07 -17.78
CA LEU A 6 -59.69 -5.30 -17.01
C LEU A 6 -60.46 -4.67 -15.83
N LEU A 7 -60.10 -5.01 -14.60
CA LEU A 7 -60.57 -4.31 -13.40
C LEU A 7 -59.37 -3.55 -12.81
N THR A 8 -59.25 -2.31 -13.26
CA THR A 8 -58.38 -1.28 -12.70
C THR A 8 -59.19 -0.54 -11.65
N ILE A 9 -58.82 -0.67 -10.37
CA ILE A 9 -59.31 0.22 -9.31
C ILE A 9 -58.23 1.29 -9.13
N ILE A 10 -58.46 2.48 -9.67
CA ILE A 10 -57.74 3.71 -9.29
C ILE A 10 -58.79 4.75 -8.92
N LEU A 11 -58.57 5.34 -7.74
CA LEU A 11 -59.27 6.46 -7.15
C LEU A 11 -58.55 7.74 -7.60
N THR A 12 -59.06 8.47 -8.60
CA THR A 12 -58.78 9.91 -8.78
C THR A 12 -59.97 10.60 -9.42
N ALA A 13 -60.43 11.68 -8.76
CA ALA A 13 -61.44 12.59 -9.28
C ALA A 13 -60.87 13.47 -10.40
N GLY A 14 -61.63 13.67 -11.48
CA GLY A 14 -61.28 14.61 -12.55
C GLY A 14 -62.01 14.33 -13.88
N ALA A 15 -62.95 15.21 -14.23
CA ALA A 15 -63.89 15.12 -15.33
C ALA A 15 -63.32 14.77 -16.73
N VAL A 16 -63.93 13.78 -17.40
CA VAL A 16 -64.23 13.81 -18.84
C VAL A 16 -65.57 13.09 -19.09
N THR A 17 -66.44 13.79 -19.80
CA THR A 17 -67.81 13.44 -20.15
C THR A 17 -67.93 12.19 -21.02
N GLY A 18 -68.61 11.17 -20.49
CA GLY A 18 -69.17 10.05 -21.23
C GLY A 18 -70.25 9.38 -20.38
N ARG A 19 -71.52 9.51 -20.78
CA ARG A 19 -72.67 8.96 -20.04
C ARG A 19 -72.56 7.43 -19.92
N ILE A 20 -72.12 6.96 -18.75
CA ILE A 20 -72.32 5.58 -18.30
C ILE A 20 -73.68 5.56 -17.58
N ALA A 21 -74.61 4.74 -18.05
CA ALA A 21 -75.91 4.58 -17.39
C ALA A 21 -75.69 4.11 -15.94
N ALA A 22 -76.11 4.91 -14.96
CA ALA A 22 -76.14 4.51 -13.56
C ALA A 22 -77.07 3.29 -13.41
N GLN A 23 -76.52 2.14 -13.03
CA GLN A 23 -77.36 1.02 -12.60
C GLN A 23 -77.98 1.39 -11.25
N ASP A 24 -79.31 1.40 -11.18
CA ASP A 24 -80.06 1.68 -9.94
C ASP A 24 -79.73 0.62 -8.85
N ALA A 25 -79.58 1.06 -7.60
CA ALA A 25 -79.14 0.25 -6.46
C ALA A 25 -80.02 -0.99 -6.25
N ALA A 26 -81.30 -0.91 -6.61
CA ALA A 26 -82.24 -2.04 -6.59
C ALA A 26 -81.81 -3.19 -7.53
N SER A 27 -81.36 -2.86 -8.75
CA SER A 27 -80.95 -3.84 -9.75
C SER A 27 -79.65 -4.56 -9.36
N VAL A 28 -78.71 -3.83 -8.78
CA VAL A 28 -77.44 -4.36 -8.26
C VAL A 28 -77.69 -5.23 -7.03
N SER A 29 -78.60 -4.81 -6.14
CA SER A 29 -79.03 -5.58 -4.96
C SER A 29 -79.63 -6.94 -5.32
N LYS A 30 -80.51 -6.99 -6.33
CA LYS A 30 -81.09 -8.26 -6.81
C LYS A 30 -80.00 -9.22 -7.31
N ARG A 31 -79.05 -8.72 -8.10
CA ARG A 31 -77.94 -9.53 -8.62
C ARG A 31 -77.00 -9.99 -7.51
N ALA A 32 -76.65 -9.11 -6.56
CA ALA A 32 -75.78 -9.45 -5.44
C ALA A 32 -76.35 -10.61 -4.60
N ASN A 33 -77.65 -10.55 -4.30
CA ASN A 33 -78.35 -11.60 -3.55
C ASN A 33 -78.50 -12.89 -4.38
N GLN A 34 -78.72 -12.81 -5.69
CA GLN A 34 -78.75 -14.01 -6.55
C GLN A 34 -77.41 -14.74 -6.49
N GLN A 35 -76.28 -14.03 -6.63
CA GLN A 35 -74.96 -14.65 -6.55
C GLN A 35 -74.65 -15.19 -5.15
N TYR A 36 -75.14 -14.52 -4.10
CA TYR A 36 -75.01 -14.99 -2.73
C TYR A 36 -75.71 -16.35 -2.52
N VAL A 37 -76.94 -16.51 -3.04
CA VAL A 37 -77.68 -17.78 -2.94
C VAL A 37 -76.99 -18.89 -3.72
N LEU A 38 -76.43 -18.59 -4.90
CA LEU A 38 -75.65 -19.56 -5.67
C LEU A 38 -74.37 -19.97 -4.94
N PHE A 39 -73.70 -19.03 -4.29
CA PHE A 39 -72.56 -19.33 -3.41
C PHE A 39 -72.95 -20.28 -2.27
N GLU A 40 -74.04 -20.00 -1.53
CA GLU A 40 -74.51 -20.88 -0.44
C GLU A 40 -74.88 -22.28 -0.97
N SER A 41 -75.58 -22.34 -2.10
CA SER A 41 -75.95 -23.59 -2.74
C SER A 41 -74.75 -24.46 -3.08
N GLU A 42 -73.69 -23.89 -3.67
CA GLU A 42 -72.49 -24.64 -4.03
C GLU A 42 -71.61 -24.96 -2.82
N ARG A 43 -71.59 -24.10 -1.79
CA ARG A 43 -70.92 -24.37 -0.52
C ARG A 43 -71.53 -25.58 0.19
N ASP A 44 -72.87 -25.65 0.24
CA ASP A 44 -73.57 -26.71 0.96
C ASP A 44 -73.50 -28.05 0.21
N LYS A 45 -73.41 -28.03 -1.13
CA LYS A 45 -73.18 -29.24 -1.95
C LYS A 45 -71.74 -29.73 -1.87
N GLY A 46 -70.75 -28.83 -1.80
CA GLY A 46 -69.32 -29.15 -1.79
C GLY A 46 -68.77 -29.75 -3.09
N THR A 47 -69.56 -29.81 -4.17
CA THR A 47 -69.20 -30.52 -5.42
C THR A 47 -68.44 -29.67 -6.44
N ASN A 48 -68.57 -28.35 -6.42
CA ASN A 48 -67.94 -27.45 -7.39
C ASN A 48 -67.28 -26.24 -6.70
N ILE A 49 -66.10 -26.48 -6.12
CA ILE A 49 -65.35 -25.50 -5.32
C ILE A 49 -64.97 -24.25 -6.14
N THR A 50 -64.62 -24.40 -7.43
CA THR A 50 -64.30 -23.26 -8.30
C THR A 50 -65.51 -22.37 -8.55
N ALA A 51 -66.67 -22.96 -8.89
CA ALA A 51 -67.90 -22.17 -9.09
C ALA A 51 -68.36 -21.51 -7.80
N MET A 52 -68.24 -22.20 -6.65
CA MET A 52 -68.52 -21.63 -5.33
C MET A 52 -67.73 -20.33 -5.11
N TYR A 53 -66.41 -20.33 -5.35
CA TYR A 53 -65.60 -19.14 -5.18
C TYR A 53 -65.89 -18.06 -6.24
N ASP A 54 -66.11 -18.41 -7.50
CA ASP A 54 -66.49 -17.43 -8.53
C ASP A 54 -67.82 -16.70 -8.14
N TYR A 55 -68.82 -17.42 -7.61
CA TYR A 55 -70.05 -16.83 -7.07
C TYR A 55 -69.82 -15.97 -5.82
N LEU A 56 -68.94 -16.41 -4.91
CA LEU A 56 -68.56 -15.66 -3.72
C LEU A 56 -68.00 -14.26 -4.09
N LEU A 57 -67.02 -14.22 -5.00
CA LEU A 57 -66.39 -12.98 -5.42
C LEU A 57 -67.35 -12.07 -6.19
N GLU A 58 -68.16 -12.63 -7.09
CA GLU A 58 -69.17 -11.84 -7.81
C GLU A 58 -70.23 -11.25 -6.84
N SER A 59 -70.63 -12.02 -5.84
CA SER A 59 -71.53 -11.55 -4.78
C SER A 59 -70.91 -10.39 -4.00
N TYR A 60 -69.67 -10.57 -3.52
CA TYR A 60 -68.90 -9.52 -2.83
C TYR A 60 -68.82 -8.23 -3.66
N VAL A 61 -68.37 -8.31 -4.91
CA VAL A 61 -68.19 -7.14 -5.80
C VAL A 61 -69.51 -6.39 -6.00
N ASN A 62 -70.64 -7.10 -6.16
CA ASN A 62 -71.93 -6.44 -6.31
C ASN A 62 -72.43 -5.81 -5.00
N PHE A 63 -72.15 -6.40 -3.84
CA PHE A 63 -72.45 -5.75 -2.56
C PHE A 63 -71.63 -4.49 -2.32
N ILE A 64 -70.34 -4.47 -2.69
CA ILE A 64 -69.50 -3.25 -2.64
C ILE A 64 -70.11 -2.13 -3.49
N LYS A 65 -70.57 -2.43 -4.71
CA LYS A 65 -71.25 -1.44 -5.57
C LYS A 65 -72.50 -0.82 -4.92
N ILE A 66 -73.22 -1.57 -4.10
CA ILE A 66 -74.38 -1.04 -3.35
C ILE A 66 -73.89 -0.09 -2.26
N VAL A 67 -72.82 -0.44 -1.55
CA VAL A 67 -72.23 0.40 -0.50
C VAL A 67 -71.71 1.73 -1.07
N GLU A 68 -71.20 1.73 -2.30
CA GLU A 68 -70.68 2.92 -2.98
C GLU A 68 -71.76 3.74 -3.72
N ALA A 69 -72.98 3.22 -3.88
CA ALA A 69 -74.04 3.90 -4.63
C ALA A 69 -74.62 5.12 -3.88
N PRO A 70 -74.91 6.25 -4.57
CA PRO A 70 -75.45 7.45 -3.94
C PRO A 70 -76.82 7.25 -3.23
N ASP A 71 -77.68 6.39 -3.78
CA ASP A 71 -79.06 6.15 -3.32
C ASP A 71 -79.21 4.78 -2.62
N ASN A 72 -78.32 4.48 -1.66
CA ASN A 72 -78.20 3.14 -1.07
C ASN A 72 -78.91 2.93 0.28
N GLY A 73 -79.55 3.97 0.84
CA GLY A 73 -80.00 3.99 2.24
C GLY A 73 -80.86 2.79 2.66
N GLN A 74 -81.78 2.34 1.79
CA GLN A 74 -82.65 1.19 2.08
C GLN A 74 -81.98 -0.19 1.93
N TYR A 75 -80.84 -0.27 1.24
CA TYR A 75 -80.13 -1.53 0.95
C TYR A 75 -78.86 -1.71 1.79
N LEU A 76 -78.40 -0.65 2.45
CA LEU A 76 -77.10 -0.59 3.12
C LEU A 76 -76.98 -1.63 4.24
N GLU A 77 -78.01 -1.78 5.08
CA GLU A 77 -77.99 -2.71 6.21
C GLU A 77 -77.98 -4.18 5.74
N GLY A 78 -78.77 -4.49 4.70
CA GLY A 78 -78.77 -5.82 4.07
C GLY A 78 -77.42 -6.14 3.43
N ALA A 79 -76.83 -5.18 2.71
CA ALA A 79 -75.50 -5.34 2.12
C ALA A 79 -74.41 -5.52 3.18
N LYS A 80 -74.44 -4.73 4.26
CA LYS A 80 -73.52 -4.86 5.40
C LYS A 80 -73.58 -6.26 6.03
N ASN A 81 -74.78 -6.76 6.30
CA ASN A 81 -74.98 -8.09 6.88
C ASN A 81 -74.48 -9.21 5.95
N ARG A 82 -74.74 -9.10 4.63
CA ARG A 82 -74.27 -10.08 3.66
C ARG A 82 -72.75 -10.06 3.50
N LEU A 83 -72.14 -8.88 3.42
CA LEU A 83 -70.69 -8.75 3.39
C LEU A 83 -70.07 -9.41 4.63
N ARG A 84 -70.60 -9.15 5.84
CA ARG A 84 -70.15 -9.79 7.08
C ARG A 84 -70.17 -11.32 6.98
N SER A 85 -71.22 -11.91 6.43
CA SER A 85 -71.32 -13.35 6.23
C SER A 85 -70.30 -13.91 5.23
N LEU A 86 -69.93 -13.12 4.21
CA LEU A 86 -68.95 -13.54 3.19
C LEU A 86 -67.51 -13.45 3.71
N TYR A 87 -67.24 -12.58 4.68
CA TYR A 87 -65.89 -12.23 5.13
C TYR A 87 -64.95 -13.42 5.43
N PRO A 88 -65.35 -14.45 6.19
CA PRO A 88 -64.47 -15.58 6.49
C PRO A 88 -64.10 -16.41 5.25
N TYR A 89 -65.00 -16.46 4.26
CA TYR A 89 -64.81 -17.26 3.05
C TYR A 89 -63.89 -16.58 2.03
N LEU A 90 -63.73 -15.25 2.11
CA LEU A 90 -62.80 -14.51 1.24
C LEU A 90 -61.35 -15.00 1.46
N LEU A 91 -60.97 -15.23 2.72
CA LEU A 91 -59.67 -15.80 3.05
C LEU A 91 -59.47 -17.20 2.45
N ASN A 92 -60.47 -18.08 2.55
CA ASN A 92 -60.40 -19.43 1.99
C ASN A 92 -60.28 -19.39 0.45
N GLY A 93 -60.96 -18.44 -0.20
CA GLY A 93 -60.83 -18.20 -1.64
C GLY A 93 -59.43 -17.75 -2.04
N ALA A 94 -58.80 -16.87 -1.26
CA ALA A 94 -57.43 -16.44 -1.48
C ALA A 94 -56.44 -17.62 -1.40
N VAL A 95 -56.57 -18.47 -0.37
CA VAL A 95 -55.73 -19.67 -0.20
C VAL A 95 -55.94 -20.65 -1.34
N TYR A 96 -57.20 -20.94 -1.71
CA TYR A 96 -57.53 -21.85 -2.80
C TYR A 96 -56.88 -21.44 -4.12
N TYR A 97 -57.05 -20.19 -4.55
CA TYR A 97 -56.47 -19.75 -5.83
C TYR A 97 -54.94 -19.59 -5.78
N SER A 98 -54.37 -19.39 -4.59
CA SER A 98 -52.91 -19.44 -4.39
C SER A 98 -52.38 -20.85 -4.66
N GLU A 99 -53.01 -21.89 -4.09
CA GLU A 99 -52.65 -23.30 -4.33
C GLU A 99 -52.82 -23.70 -5.81
N GLN A 100 -53.82 -23.15 -6.48
CA GLN A 100 -54.06 -23.35 -7.91
C GLN A 100 -53.14 -22.53 -8.83
N LYS A 101 -52.16 -21.81 -8.27
CA LYS A 101 -51.20 -20.98 -9.02
C LYS A 101 -51.89 -19.92 -9.89
N GLN A 102 -53.01 -19.37 -9.43
CA GLN A 102 -53.75 -18.28 -10.08
C GLN A 102 -53.61 -16.98 -9.28
N PRO A 103 -52.45 -16.29 -9.35
CA PRO A 103 -52.13 -15.17 -8.47
C PRO A 103 -53.07 -13.97 -8.64
N ALA A 104 -53.61 -13.75 -9.85
CA ALA A 104 -54.57 -12.66 -10.09
C ALA A 104 -55.89 -12.88 -9.32
N LYS A 105 -56.46 -14.09 -9.39
CA LYS A 105 -57.68 -14.42 -8.65
C LYS A 105 -57.42 -14.43 -7.14
N ALA A 106 -56.33 -15.05 -6.71
CA ALA A 106 -55.94 -15.09 -5.30
C ALA A 106 -55.79 -13.67 -4.72
N LEU A 107 -55.21 -12.74 -5.49
CA LEU A 107 -55.11 -11.33 -5.13
C LEU A 107 -56.47 -10.65 -5.01
N ASP A 108 -57.43 -10.94 -5.88
CA ASP A 108 -58.78 -10.34 -5.80
C ASP A 108 -59.49 -10.74 -4.49
N PHE A 109 -59.40 -12.01 -4.08
CA PHE A 109 -59.92 -12.49 -2.79
C PHE A 109 -59.16 -11.92 -1.60
N ALA A 110 -57.83 -11.91 -1.66
CA ALA A 110 -57.01 -11.37 -0.58
C ALA A 110 -57.30 -9.87 -0.40
N SER A 111 -57.43 -9.12 -1.50
CA SER A 111 -57.80 -7.71 -1.48
C SER A 111 -59.17 -7.48 -0.83
N ALA A 112 -60.17 -8.27 -1.22
CA ALA A 112 -61.49 -8.22 -0.62
C ALA A 112 -61.45 -8.46 0.90
N TYR A 113 -60.67 -9.45 1.34
CA TYR A 113 -60.51 -9.76 2.76
C TYR A 113 -59.78 -8.67 3.55
N ILE A 114 -58.76 -8.02 2.96
CA ILE A 114 -57.97 -6.97 3.62
C ILE A 114 -58.73 -5.64 3.68
N ASP A 115 -59.43 -5.28 2.60
CA ASP A 115 -60.04 -3.97 2.45
C ASP A 115 -61.41 -3.85 3.13
N MET A 116 -62.15 -4.96 3.23
CA MET A 116 -63.50 -4.95 3.76
C MET A 116 -63.62 -4.37 5.19
N PRO A 117 -62.74 -4.70 6.16
CA PRO A 117 -62.76 -4.08 7.49
C PRO A 117 -62.52 -2.57 7.49
N GLN A 118 -61.93 -2.01 6.43
CA GLN A 118 -61.61 -0.58 6.31
C GLN A 118 -62.76 0.25 5.73
N LEU A 119 -63.85 -0.40 5.29
CA LEU A 119 -65.00 0.30 4.73
C LEU A 119 -65.72 1.12 5.80
N ALA A 120 -66.23 2.30 5.41
CA ALA A 120 -66.90 3.23 6.33
C ALA A 120 -68.06 2.57 7.11
N ILE A 121 -68.79 1.64 6.47
CA ILE A 121 -69.92 0.91 7.07
C ILE A 121 -69.53 -0.02 8.22
N PHE A 122 -68.26 -0.41 8.32
CA PHE A 122 -67.71 -1.28 9.37
C PHE A 122 -66.91 -0.52 10.43
N ARG A 123 -66.77 0.82 10.36
CA ARG A 123 -65.97 1.60 11.32
C ARG A 123 -66.39 1.42 12.80
N SER A 124 -67.66 1.14 13.06
CA SER A 124 -68.20 0.90 14.41
C SER A 124 -68.16 -0.56 14.84
N GLU A 125 -67.55 -1.45 14.04
CA GLU A 125 -67.52 -2.90 14.25
C GLU A 125 -66.10 -3.45 14.06
N LEU A 126 -65.70 -4.38 14.93
CA LEU A 126 -64.45 -5.11 14.78
C LEU A 126 -64.72 -6.44 14.08
N LEU A 127 -64.31 -6.55 12.81
CA LEU A 127 -64.29 -7.83 12.11
C LEU A 127 -63.07 -8.65 12.58
N PRO A 128 -63.24 -9.90 13.02
CA PRO A 128 -62.15 -10.69 13.58
C PRO A 128 -61.12 -11.08 12.52
N LYS A 129 -59.86 -10.73 12.74
CA LYS A 129 -58.74 -11.14 11.88
C LYS A 129 -58.34 -12.58 12.19
N ASP A 130 -58.15 -13.39 11.15
CA ASP A 130 -57.61 -14.75 11.27
C ASP A 130 -56.10 -14.69 11.63
N ASN A 131 -55.57 -15.72 12.30
CA ASN A 131 -54.14 -15.78 12.63
C ASN A 131 -53.23 -15.71 11.40
N ARG A 132 -53.75 -16.02 10.21
CA ARG A 132 -53.06 -15.94 8.91
C ARG A 132 -53.11 -14.54 8.27
N TYR A 133 -53.72 -13.53 8.92
CA TYR A 133 -53.92 -12.20 8.35
C TYR A 133 -52.61 -11.60 7.80
N ALA A 134 -51.54 -11.60 8.61
CA ALA A 134 -50.23 -11.09 8.18
C ALA A 134 -49.70 -11.81 6.93
N SER A 135 -49.80 -13.14 6.87
CA SER A 135 -49.38 -13.94 5.71
C SER A 135 -50.17 -13.60 4.45
N VAL A 136 -51.46 -13.34 4.58
CA VAL A 136 -52.35 -12.99 3.47
C VAL A 136 -52.07 -11.59 2.96
N VAL A 137 -51.83 -10.63 3.86
CA VAL A 137 -51.43 -9.26 3.50
C VAL A 137 -50.10 -9.28 2.75
N TYR A 138 -49.11 -10.03 3.23
CA TYR A 138 -47.82 -10.16 2.55
C TYR A 138 -47.97 -10.79 1.17
N TYR A 139 -48.72 -11.89 1.07
CA TYR A 139 -49.02 -12.54 -0.21
C TYR A 139 -49.71 -11.59 -1.19
N ALA A 140 -50.68 -10.82 -0.73
CA ALA A 140 -51.39 -9.83 -1.55
C ALA A 140 -50.42 -8.75 -2.06
N ALA A 141 -49.54 -8.25 -1.20
CA ALA A 141 -48.57 -7.23 -1.56
C ALA A 141 -47.59 -7.72 -2.64
N VAL A 142 -46.98 -8.90 -2.44
CA VAL A 142 -46.04 -9.50 -3.40
C VAL A 142 -46.74 -9.90 -4.70
N SER A 143 -47.95 -10.45 -4.64
CA SER A 143 -48.74 -10.79 -5.83
C SER A 143 -49.11 -9.54 -6.63
N ALA A 144 -49.50 -8.46 -5.96
CA ALA A 144 -49.77 -7.18 -6.60
C ALA A 144 -48.52 -6.61 -7.28
N TYR A 145 -47.36 -6.69 -6.63
CA TYR A 145 -46.07 -6.28 -7.20
C TYR A 145 -45.72 -7.08 -8.46
N ASN A 146 -45.80 -8.42 -8.41
CA ASN A 146 -45.51 -9.30 -9.55
C ASN A 146 -46.46 -9.08 -10.74
N LEU A 147 -47.70 -8.65 -10.46
CA LEU A 147 -48.69 -8.27 -11.47
C LEU A 147 -48.57 -6.80 -11.91
N GLN A 148 -47.52 -6.08 -11.50
CA GLN A 148 -47.26 -4.67 -11.78
C GLN A 148 -48.37 -3.71 -11.29
N LYS A 149 -49.21 -4.15 -10.35
CA LYS A 149 -50.24 -3.33 -9.66
C LYS A 149 -49.59 -2.54 -8.52
N ASN A 150 -48.69 -1.63 -8.86
CA ASN A 150 -47.77 -0.98 -7.91
C ASN A 150 -48.46 -0.20 -6.78
N GLU A 151 -49.55 0.54 -7.06
CA GLU A 151 -50.27 1.30 -6.02
C GLU A 151 -50.92 0.36 -4.98
N LEU A 152 -51.49 -0.74 -5.47
CA LEU A 152 -52.09 -1.77 -4.63
C LEU A 152 -51.03 -2.50 -3.81
N ALA A 153 -49.87 -2.78 -4.41
CA ALA A 153 -48.73 -3.37 -3.71
C ALA A 153 -48.24 -2.46 -2.57
N LEU A 154 -48.04 -1.17 -2.82
CA LEU A 154 -47.63 -0.20 -1.80
C LEU A 154 -48.63 -0.12 -0.64
N LYS A 155 -49.94 -0.12 -0.94
CA LYS A 155 -51.01 -0.16 0.07
C LYS A 155 -50.87 -1.37 0.99
N TYR A 156 -50.67 -2.57 0.43
CA TYR A 156 -50.59 -3.80 1.23
C TYR A 156 -49.25 -3.99 1.92
N PHE A 157 -48.13 -3.54 1.34
CA PHE A 157 -46.88 -3.47 2.08
C PHE A 157 -47.02 -2.55 3.30
N GLN A 158 -47.68 -1.40 3.17
CA GLN A 158 -47.94 -0.52 4.31
C GLN A 158 -48.87 -1.15 5.35
N GLU A 159 -49.91 -1.89 4.94
CA GLU A 159 -50.76 -2.65 5.87
C GLU A 159 -49.95 -3.74 6.60
N TYR A 160 -49.03 -4.41 5.90
CA TYR A 160 -48.13 -5.38 6.54
C TYR A 160 -47.23 -4.70 7.56
N LEU A 161 -46.64 -3.54 7.25
CA LEU A 161 -45.83 -2.79 8.23
C LEU A 161 -46.63 -2.37 9.47
N ASN A 162 -47.95 -2.17 9.34
CA ASN A 162 -48.82 -1.77 10.45
C ASN A 162 -49.32 -2.96 11.30
N THR A 163 -49.41 -4.16 10.73
CA THR A 163 -50.16 -5.29 11.33
C THR A 163 -49.44 -6.63 11.30
N GLY A 164 -48.31 -6.71 10.59
CA GLY A 164 -47.55 -7.92 10.32
C GLY A 164 -46.56 -8.27 11.43
N THR A 165 -45.71 -9.25 11.12
CA THR A 165 -44.66 -9.72 12.02
C THR A 165 -43.30 -9.20 11.57
N GLU A 166 -42.30 -9.21 12.45
CA GLU A 166 -40.93 -8.79 12.10
C GLU A 166 -40.31 -9.64 10.98
N ALA A 167 -40.83 -10.85 10.72
CA ALA A 167 -40.25 -11.83 9.80
C ALA A 167 -40.16 -11.37 8.33
N GLN A 168 -41.19 -10.68 7.81
CA GLN A 168 -41.18 -10.17 6.41
C GLN A 168 -41.12 -8.64 6.32
N GLU A 169 -40.86 -7.98 7.44
CA GLU A 169 -40.86 -6.52 7.49
C GLU A 169 -39.73 -5.92 6.64
N LYS A 170 -38.53 -6.49 6.69
CA LYS A 170 -37.39 -6.05 5.86
C LYS A 170 -37.72 -6.14 4.37
N ASP A 171 -38.35 -7.24 3.95
CA ASP A 171 -38.74 -7.47 2.55
C ASP A 171 -39.73 -6.41 2.06
N CYS A 172 -40.66 -5.97 2.92
CA CYS A 172 -41.60 -4.90 2.59
C CYS A 172 -40.87 -3.60 2.22
N TYR A 173 -39.87 -3.19 3.02
CA TYR A 173 -39.05 -2.01 2.71
C TYR A 173 -38.29 -2.17 1.38
N VAL A 174 -37.77 -3.36 1.09
CA VAL A 174 -37.06 -3.66 -0.17
C VAL A 174 -38.01 -3.51 -1.37
N TYR A 175 -39.19 -4.14 -1.33
CA TYR A 175 -40.15 -4.05 -2.43
C TYR A 175 -40.69 -2.62 -2.63
N MET A 176 -41.01 -1.92 -1.54
CA MET A 176 -41.43 -0.51 -1.63
C MET A 176 -40.34 0.37 -2.25
N ASN A 177 -39.08 0.17 -1.87
CA ASN A 177 -37.93 0.84 -2.50
C ASN A 177 -37.87 0.56 -4.02
N MET A 178 -37.98 -0.70 -4.44
CA MET A 178 -37.95 -1.07 -5.87
C MET A 178 -39.10 -0.42 -6.66
N ILE A 179 -40.30 -0.39 -6.09
CA ILE A 179 -41.45 0.28 -6.71
C ILE A 179 -41.18 1.78 -6.89
N TYR A 180 -40.77 2.49 -5.84
CA TYR A 180 -40.50 3.92 -5.94
C TYR A 180 -39.34 4.24 -6.88
N GLN A 181 -38.29 3.41 -6.90
CA GLN A 181 -37.18 3.52 -7.83
C GLN A 181 -37.64 3.39 -9.28
N SER A 182 -38.46 2.38 -9.59
CA SER A 182 -39.00 2.15 -10.95
C SER A 182 -39.85 3.32 -11.45
N GLN A 183 -40.51 4.03 -10.54
CA GLN A 183 -41.35 5.20 -10.82
C GLN A 183 -40.59 6.53 -10.74
N LYS A 184 -39.29 6.50 -10.39
CA LYS A 184 -38.46 7.69 -10.13
C LYS A 184 -39.06 8.63 -9.06
N LYS A 185 -39.82 8.09 -8.10
CA LYS A 185 -40.42 8.84 -6.98
C LYS A 185 -39.40 8.96 -5.84
N TYR A 186 -38.35 9.74 -6.06
CA TYR A 186 -37.19 9.82 -5.16
C TYR A 186 -37.51 10.29 -3.74
N ALA A 187 -38.47 11.21 -3.56
CA ALA A 187 -38.86 11.70 -2.22
C ALA A 187 -39.55 10.60 -1.38
N ASP A 188 -40.43 9.82 -2.00
CA ASP A 188 -41.07 8.69 -1.32
C ASP A 188 -40.07 7.54 -1.07
N GLN A 189 -39.15 7.32 -2.02
CA GLN A 189 -38.06 6.37 -1.90
C GLN A 189 -37.13 6.71 -0.74
N GLU A 190 -36.71 7.97 -0.61
CA GLU A 190 -35.89 8.45 0.50
C GLU A 190 -36.58 8.21 1.84
N ARG A 191 -37.87 8.61 1.95
CA ARG A 191 -38.66 8.45 3.17
C ARG A 191 -38.73 6.99 3.63
N ILE A 192 -38.94 6.04 2.70
CA ILE A 192 -39.05 4.63 3.06
C ILE A 192 -37.68 4.03 3.42
N LEU A 193 -36.61 4.43 2.74
CA LEU A 193 -35.25 3.99 3.02
C LEU A 193 -34.74 4.52 4.36
N LEU A 194 -35.05 5.77 4.73
CA LEU A 194 -34.69 6.33 6.03
C LEU A 194 -35.35 5.54 7.18
N LYS A 195 -36.66 5.26 7.07
CA LYS A 195 -37.37 4.40 8.04
C LYS A 195 -36.76 2.99 8.12
N ALA A 196 -36.43 2.39 6.97
CA ALA A 196 -35.78 1.08 6.93
C ALA A 196 -34.43 1.12 7.66
N ASN A 197 -33.65 2.19 7.49
CA ASN A 197 -32.33 2.34 8.08
C ASN A 197 -32.39 2.67 9.59
N GLU A 198 -33.43 3.34 10.08
CA GLU A 198 -33.68 3.49 11.52
C GLU A 198 -33.87 2.12 12.19
N LYS A 199 -34.59 1.21 11.52
CA LYS A 199 -34.89 -0.12 12.04
C LYS A 199 -33.77 -1.14 11.80
N TYR A 200 -33.05 -1.01 10.68
CA TYR A 200 -31.96 -1.89 10.26
C TYR A 200 -30.65 -1.11 10.05
N PRO A 201 -30.09 -0.48 11.11
CA PRO A 201 -28.98 0.49 11.00
C PRO A 201 -27.65 -0.11 10.50
N VAL A 202 -27.52 -1.44 10.53
CA VAL A 202 -26.31 -2.15 10.08
C VAL A 202 -26.45 -2.63 8.61
N SER A 203 -27.62 -2.48 8.00
CA SER A 203 -27.89 -2.95 6.64
C SER A 203 -27.37 -1.96 5.60
N LEU A 204 -26.19 -2.22 5.03
CA LEU A 204 -25.58 -1.37 3.99
C LEU A 204 -26.46 -1.23 2.74
N ASP A 205 -27.31 -2.22 2.43
CA ASP A 205 -28.18 -2.21 1.24
C ASP A 205 -29.07 -0.96 1.17
N PHE A 206 -29.66 -0.53 2.30
CA PHE A 206 -30.52 0.66 2.32
C PHE A 206 -29.72 1.95 2.17
N LEU A 207 -28.49 1.98 2.72
CA LEU A 207 -27.58 3.10 2.56
C LEU A 207 -27.09 3.25 1.12
N TYR A 208 -26.75 2.15 0.43
CA TYR A 208 -26.40 2.22 -1.00
C TYR A 208 -27.56 2.71 -1.85
N ASN A 209 -28.79 2.32 -1.54
CA ASN A 209 -29.96 2.84 -2.23
C ASN A 209 -30.17 4.35 -1.97
N LEU A 210 -29.90 4.84 -0.76
CA LEU A 210 -29.91 6.28 -0.46
C LEU A 210 -28.82 7.03 -1.25
N VAL A 211 -27.61 6.47 -1.35
CA VAL A 211 -26.54 7.02 -2.21
C VAL A 211 -27.04 7.17 -3.65
N ASN A 212 -27.70 6.15 -4.20
CA ASN A 212 -28.25 6.21 -5.55
C ASN A 212 -29.34 7.28 -5.70
N VAL A 213 -30.21 7.44 -4.68
CA VAL A 213 -31.23 8.50 -4.65
C VAL A 213 -30.56 9.87 -4.68
N TYR A 214 -29.57 10.11 -3.84
CA TYR A 214 -28.90 11.41 -3.75
C TYR A 214 -28.04 11.75 -4.97
N ILE A 215 -27.47 10.74 -5.63
CA ILE A 215 -26.84 10.91 -6.95
C ILE A 215 -27.89 11.33 -7.98
N ALA A 216 -29.07 10.68 -8.00
CA ALA A 216 -30.12 10.98 -8.96
C ALA A 216 -30.76 12.35 -8.74
N THR A 217 -30.83 12.83 -7.51
CA THR A 217 -31.36 14.16 -7.16
C THR A 217 -30.29 15.26 -7.14
N ASN A 218 -29.01 14.90 -7.34
CA ASN A 218 -27.86 15.81 -7.24
C ASN A 218 -27.77 16.54 -5.88
N ASP A 219 -28.19 15.88 -4.80
CA ASP A 219 -28.12 16.41 -3.43
C ASP A 219 -26.77 16.02 -2.80
N MET A 220 -25.76 16.89 -3.00
CA MET A 220 -24.37 16.59 -2.62
C MET A 220 -24.14 16.48 -1.12
N GLU A 221 -24.88 17.26 -0.32
CA GLU A 221 -24.73 17.27 1.14
C GLU A 221 -25.22 15.94 1.72
N LYS A 222 -26.44 15.53 1.34
CA LYS A 222 -26.99 14.24 1.78
C LYS A 222 -26.23 13.05 1.21
N LEU A 223 -25.70 13.17 -0.02
CA LEU A 223 -24.85 12.15 -0.62
C LEU A 223 -23.60 11.90 0.21
N LEU A 224 -22.87 12.95 0.61
CA LEU A 224 -21.72 12.84 1.49
C LEU A 224 -22.10 12.22 2.83
N GLY A 225 -23.20 12.67 3.45
CA GLY A 225 -23.68 12.10 4.70
C GLY A 225 -24.02 10.60 4.60
N ALA A 226 -24.63 10.16 3.50
CA ALA A 226 -24.90 8.74 3.27
C ALA A 226 -23.63 7.93 3.05
N ILE A 227 -22.66 8.47 2.30
CA ILE A 227 -21.34 7.85 2.09
C ILE A 227 -20.60 7.73 3.42
N ASP A 228 -20.57 8.78 4.24
CA ASP A 228 -19.85 8.76 5.53
C ASP A 228 -20.45 7.73 6.49
N ARG A 229 -21.78 7.53 6.46
CA ARG A 229 -22.44 6.45 7.21
C ARG A 229 -22.04 5.06 6.75
N ILE A 230 -21.85 4.86 5.43
CA ILE A 230 -21.32 3.59 4.89
C ILE A 230 -19.88 3.40 5.33
N LEU A 231 -19.05 4.44 5.22
CA LEU A 231 -17.64 4.40 5.60
C LEU A 231 -17.41 4.23 7.11
N ALA A 232 -18.37 4.65 7.95
CA ALA A 232 -18.34 4.38 9.38
C ALA A 232 -18.49 2.87 9.70
N VAL A 233 -19.13 2.10 8.82
CA VAL A 233 -19.29 0.64 8.94
C VAL A 233 -18.17 -0.09 8.21
N ASP A 234 -17.81 0.37 7.01
CA ASP A 234 -16.74 -0.17 6.18
C ASP A 234 -15.82 0.96 5.66
N PRO A 235 -14.74 1.29 6.40
CA PRO A 235 -13.84 2.38 6.03
C PRO A 235 -13.10 2.18 4.70
N ASN A 236 -13.05 0.97 4.14
CA ASN A 236 -12.36 0.64 2.88
C ASN A 236 -13.34 0.37 1.73
N ASN A 237 -14.59 0.82 1.85
CA ASN A 237 -15.62 0.47 0.90
C ASN A 237 -15.33 0.96 -0.53
N ASP A 238 -15.08 0.02 -1.42
CA ASP A 238 -14.64 0.28 -2.80
C ASP A 238 -15.73 0.84 -3.71
N LYS A 239 -17.01 0.78 -3.29
CA LYS A 239 -18.13 1.33 -4.05
C LYS A 239 -18.33 2.83 -3.82
N VAL A 240 -18.14 3.31 -2.59
CA VAL A 240 -18.44 4.71 -2.23
C VAL A 240 -17.22 5.60 -2.12
N LEU A 241 -16.04 5.06 -1.82
CA LEU A 241 -14.80 5.84 -1.78
C LEU A 241 -14.47 6.53 -3.13
N PRO A 242 -14.61 5.90 -4.32
CA PRO A 242 -14.40 6.59 -5.59
C PRO A 242 -15.40 7.73 -5.82
N ILE A 243 -16.61 7.62 -5.25
CA ILE A 243 -17.64 8.67 -5.34
C ILE A 243 -17.21 9.85 -4.45
N LYS A 244 -16.77 9.59 -3.22
CA LYS A 244 -16.24 10.61 -2.31
C LYS A 244 -15.05 11.35 -2.90
N ALA A 245 -14.08 10.63 -3.46
CA ALA A 245 -12.90 11.22 -4.10
C ALA A 245 -13.28 12.19 -5.23
N ARG A 246 -14.21 11.80 -6.12
CA ARG A 246 -14.73 12.68 -7.18
C ARG A 246 -15.44 13.92 -6.65
N ILE A 247 -16.19 13.80 -5.55
CA ILE A 247 -16.85 14.96 -4.92
C ILE A 247 -15.80 15.92 -4.37
N LEU A 248 -14.77 15.41 -3.70
CA LEU A 248 -13.66 16.20 -3.16
C LEU A 248 -12.88 16.91 -4.27
N GLU A 249 -12.58 16.24 -5.39
CA GLU A 249 -11.97 16.89 -6.57
C GLU A 249 -12.81 18.07 -7.06
N ARG A 250 -14.14 17.90 -7.17
CA ARG A 250 -15.05 18.98 -7.60
C ARG A 250 -15.12 20.15 -6.61
N GLN A 251 -14.82 19.89 -5.35
CA GLN A 251 -14.74 20.92 -4.31
C GLN A 251 -13.37 21.60 -4.25
N GLY A 252 -12.43 21.22 -5.13
CA GLY A 252 -11.04 21.71 -5.12
C GLY A 252 -10.18 21.10 -4.00
N LYS A 253 -10.69 20.11 -3.28
CA LYS A 253 -9.96 19.40 -2.21
C LYS A 253 -9.08 18.29 -2.81
N ASN A 254 -8.19 18.68 -3.71
CA ASN A 254 -7.41 17.78 -4.56
C ASN A 254 -6.56 16.80 -3.75
N ILE A 255 -6.00 17.29 -2.65
CA ILE A 255 -5.14 16.53 -1.76
C ILE A 255 -5.92 15.42 -1.02
N GLU A 256 -7.12 15.71 -0.51
CA GLU A 256 -7.99 14.73 0.16
C GLU A 256 -8.46 13.67 -0.85
N ALA A 257 -8.79 14.10 -2.08
CA ALA A 257 -9.17 13.19 -3.15
C ALA A 257 -8.02 12.26 -3.56
N LEU A 258 -6.81 12.80 -3.68
CA LEU A 258 -5.62 12.03 -4.07
C LEU A 258 -5.32 10.90 -3.06
N ASP A 259 -5.45 11.18 -1.77
CA ASP A 259 -5.25 10.17 -0.72
C ASP A 259 -6.21 8.99 -0.88
N ILE A 260 -7.50 9.26 -1.11
CA ILE A 260 -8.51 8.22 -1.36
C ILE A 260 -8.18 7.42 -2.62
N TYR A 261 -7.82 8.09 -3.73
CA TYR A 261 -7.47 7.39 -4.96
C TYR A 261 -6.20 6.53 -4.82
N LYS A 262 -5.14 7.04 -4.16
CA LYS A 262 -3.91 6.27 -3.92
C LYS A 262 -4.20 5.04 -3.06
N ARG A 263 -5.01 5.19 -2.01
CA ARG A 263 -5.46 4.08 -1.16
C ARG A 263 -6.22 3.02 -1.95
N LEU A 264 -7.21 3.43 -2.75
CA LEU A 264 -7.99 2.50 -3.57
C LEU A 264 -7.13 1.81 -4.64
N TYR A 265 -6.22 2.55 -5.27
CA TYR A 265 -5.34 2.00 -6.31
C TYR A 265 -4.32 1.00 -5.75
N ALA A 266 -3.87 1.19 -4.51
CA ALA A 266 -3.03 0.21 -3.81
C ALA A 266 -3.77 -1.11 -3.53
N LEU A 267 -5.07 -1.05 -3.21
CA LEU A 267 -5.91 -2.24 -2.99
C LEU A 267 -6.30 -2.94 -4.29
N TYR A 268 -6.46 -2.19 -5.37
CA TYR A 268 -6.79 -2.72 -6.69
C TYR A 268 -5.78 -2.25 -7.75
N PRO A 269 -4.54 -2.78 -7.70
CA PRO A 269 -3.52 -2.43 -8.67
C PRO A 269 -4.03 -2.72 -10.09
N ASN A 270 -3.68 -1.83 -11.04
CA ASN A 270 -4.07 -1.90 -12.45
C ASN A 270 -5.55 -1.62 -12.77
N ASN A 271 -6.38 -1.26 -11.79
CA ASN A 271 -7.74 -0.76 -12.08
C ASN A 271 -7.66 0.55 -12.88
N PHE A 272 -8.22 0.56 -14.09
CA PHE A 272 -8.09 1.69 -15.01
C PHE A 272 -8.76 2.96 -14.49
N GLU A 273 -9.98 2.87 -13.95
CA GLU A 273 -10.71 4.04 -13.44
C GLU A 273 -9.96 4.69 -12.27
N LEU A 274 -9.43 3.88 -11.34
CA LEU A 274 -8.64 4.38 -10.22
C LEU A 274 -7.31 4.98 -10.68
N MET A 275 -6.62 4.36 -11.62
CA MET A 275 -5.39 4.88 -12.22
C MET A 275 -5.60 6.28 -12.82
N THR A 276 -6.71 6.47 -13.54
CA THR A 276 -7.07 7.78 -14.11
C THR A 276 -7.40 8.82 -13.03
N GLY A 277 -8.01 8.38 -11.92
CA GLY A 277 -8.25 9.21 -10.73
C GLY A 277 -6.95 9.68 -10.09
N VAL A 278 -5.99 8.79 -9.88
CA VAL A 278 -4.66 9.13 -9.33
C VAL A 278 -3.90 10.08 -10.26
N ALA A 279 -3.89 9.83 -11.57
CA ALA A 279 -3.20 10.69 -12.54
C ALA A 279 -3.74 12.12 -12.52
N ARG A 280 -5.07 12.26 -12.61
CA ARG A 280 -5.74 13.56 -12.60
C ARG A 280 -5.58 14.28 -11.26
N ALA A 281 -5.73 13.57 -10.14
CA ALA A 281 -5.61 14.18 -8.81
C ALA A 281 -4.17 14.67 -8.54
N ASN A 282 -3.14 13.93 -8.97
CA ASN A 282 -1.75 14.40 -8.91
C ASN A 282 -1.56 15.68 -9.75
N PHE A 283 -2.06 15.70 -10.99
CA PHE A 283 -1.99 16.89 -11.84
C PHE A 283 -2.72 18.10 -11.23
N ASN A 284 -3.92 17.91 -10.68
CA ASN A 284 -4.65 18.98 -10.01
C ASN A 284 -3.90 19.51 -8.78
N CYS A 285 -3.29 18.63 -7.97
CA CYS A 285 -2.44 19.06 -6.84
C CYS A 285 -1.25 19.88 -7.33
N ALA A 286 -0.56 19.44 -8.38
CA ALA A 286 0.59 20.16 -8.95
C ALA A 286 0.20 21.56 -9.43
N THR A 287 -0.88 21.64 -10.21
CA THR A 287 -1.37 22.93 -10.75
C THR A 287 -1.84 23.87 -9.64
N GLU A 288 -2.52 23.36 -8.62
CA GLU A 288 -2.91 24.15 -7.45
C GLU A 288 -1.69 24.73 -6.72
N ILE A 289 -0.64 23.92 -6.51
CA ILE A 289 0.62 24.37 -5.88
C ILE A 289 1.27 25.48 -6.71
N VAL A 290 1.43 25.27 -8.03
CA VAL A 290 2.09 26.25 -8.91
C VAL A 290 1.29 27.54 -9.02
N ASN A 291 -0.03 27.45 -9.20
CA ASN A 291 -0.89 28.63 -9.37
C ASN A 291 -0.97 29.46 -8.09
N ASN A 292 -1.12 28.83 -6.93
CA ASN A 292 -1.13 29.54 -5.65
C ASN A 292 0.22 30.24 -5.41
N GLY A 293 1.33 29.59 -5.75
CA GLY A 293 2.65 30.18 -5.56
C GLY A 293 3.04 31.26 -6.56
N ALA A 294 2.55 31.20 -7.80
CA ALA A 294 2.77 32.24 -8.81
C ALA A 294 2.20 33.62 -8.39
N THR A 295 1.21 33.64 -7.50
CA THR A 295 0.55 34.87 -7.05
C THR A 295 1.22 35.56 -5.86
N ILE A 296 2.17 34.90 -5.19
CA ILE A 296 2.71 35.33 -3.88
C ILE A 296 4.24 35.47 -3.88
N ALA A 297 4.95 34.75 -4.76
CA ALA A 297 6.38 34.50 -4.62
C ALA A 297 7.30 35.44 -5.42
N ASN A 298 8.47 35.76 -4.86
CA ASN A 298 9.64 36.22 -5.63
C ASN A 298 10.30 35.05 -6.39
N ASP A 299 11.23 35.33 -7.30
CA ASP A 299 11.84 34.31 -8.19
C ASP A 299 12.44 33.11 -7.43
N THR A 300 12.99 33.31 -6.23
CA THR A 300 13.56 32.26 -5.38
C THR A 300 12.48 31.40 -4.71
N GLU A 301 11.41 32.02 -4.21
CA GLU A 301 10.26 31.31 -3.63
C GLU A 301 9.45 30.56 -4.70
N TYR A 302 9.37 31.11 -5.91
CA TYR A 302 8.68 30.49 -7.04
C TYR A 302 9.41 29.21 -7.50
N ALA A 303 10.75 29.22 -7.48
CA ALA A 303 11.56 28.03 -7.73
C ALA A 303 11.28 26.91 -6.71
N LEU A 304 11.17 27.24 -5.41
CA LEU A 304 10.83 26.28 -4.36
C LEU A 304 9.40 25.71 -4.51
N ILE A 305 8.46 26.54 -4.96
CA ILE A 305 7.09 26.12 -5.24
C ILE A 305 7.05 25.13 -6.40
N ARG A 306 7.79 25.41 -7.48
CA ARG A 306 7.92 24.45 -8.60
C ARG A 306 8.61 23.15 -8.18
N GLN A 307 9.58 23.23 -7.27
CA GLN A 307 10.20 22.04 -6.67
C GLN A 307 9.16 21.17 -5.94
N ARG A 308 8.25 21.76 -5.16
CA ARG A 308 7.16 21.03 -4.46
C ARG A 308 6.16 20.39 -5.42
N ALA A 309 5.87 21.05 -6.55
CA ALA A 309 4.98 20.52 -7.57
C ALA A 309 5.61 19.39 -8.41
N SER A 310 6.95 19.32 -8.49
CA SER A 310 7.68 18.39 -9.36
C SER A 310 7.32 16.91 -9.12
N GLY A 311 7.21 16.46 -7.86
CA GLY A 311 6.87 15.08 -7.55
C GLY A 311 5.47 14.68 -8.05
N TYR A 312 4.49 15.57 -7.89
CA TYR A 312 3.14 15.36 -8.40
C TYR A 312 3.09 15.35 -9.94
N LEU A 313 3.90 16.19 -10.61
CA LEU A 313 4.00 16.21 -12.07
C LEU A 313 4.63 14.93 -12.62
N LEU A 314 5.66 14.38 -11.96
CA LEU A 314 6.29 13.11 -12.34
C LEU A 314 5.31 11.94 -12.18
N ASP A 315 4.66 11.82 -11.01
CA ASP A 315 3.62 10.81 -10.77
C ASP A 315 2.50 10.89 -11.84
N ALA A 316 2.04 12.12 -12.15
CA ALA A 316 1.01 12.33 -13.16
C ALA A 316 1.48 11.94 -14.57
N LYS A 317 2.70 12.33 -14.96
CA LYS A 317 3.31 12.00 -16.27
C LYS A 317 3.32 10.48 -16.49
N ASP A 318 3.90 9.75 -15.55
CA ASP A 318 4.07 8.30 -15.67
C ASP A 318 2.73 7.57 -15.76
N LEU A 319 1.74 8.02 -14.98
CA LEU A 319 0.41 7.45 -15.01
C LEU A 319 -0.34 7.81 -16.31
N PHE A 320 -0.25 9.05 -16.80
CA PHE A 320 -0.85 9.42 -18.08
C PHE A 320 -0.25 8.66 -19.26
N LEU A 321 1.06 8.40 -19.25
CA LEU A 321 1.71 7.55 -20.24
C LEU A 321 1.12 6.13 -20.23
N LYS A 322 1.02 5.49 -19.05
CA LYS A 322 0.37 4.17 -18.89
C LYS A 322 -1.10 4.16 -19.30
N ILE A 323 -1.82 5.26 -19.08
CA ILE A 323 -3.22 5.40 -19.52
C ILE A 323 -3.29 5.47 -21.05
N LEU A 324 -2.41 6.24 -21.69
CA LEU A 324 -2.35 6.42 -23.14
C LEU A 324 -1.82 5.20 -23.89
N GLU A 325 -1.08 4.29 -23.24
CA GLU A 325 -0.80 2.96 -23.78
C GLU A 325 -2.09 2.16 -24.02
N LYS A 326 -3.09 2.32 -23.14
CA LYS A 326 -4.38 1.62 -23.22
C LYS A 326 -5.41 2.37 -24.06
N GLU A 327 -5.46 3.69 -23.93
CA GLU A 327 -6.39 4.57 -24.65
C GLU A 327 -5.65 5.67 -25.44
N PRO A 328 -4.89 5.30 -26.50
CA PRO A 328 -4.03 6.24 -27.21
C PRO A 328 -4.80 7.32 -27.98
N SER A 329 -6.08 7.10 -28.27
CA SER A 329 -6.93 8.08 -28.98
C SER A 329 -7.70 9.01 -28.05
N SER A 330 -7.52 8.90 -26.73
CA SER A 330 -8.25 9.72 -25.76
C SER A 330 -7.71 11.15 -25.74
N LYS A 331 -8.47 12.08 -26.33
CA LYS A 331 -8.17 13.52 -26.28
C LYS A 331 -8.03 14.03 -24.85
N MET A 332 -8.88 13.56 -23.94
CA MET A 332 -8.88 13.99 -22.54
C MET A 332 -7.56 13.66 -21.83
N TYR A 333 -7.03 12.44 -22.02
CA TYR A 333 -5.78 12.03 -21.38
C TYR A 333 -4.55 12.64 -22.06
N MET A 334 -4.58 12.82 -23.38
CA MET A 334 -3.53 13.57 -24.08
C MET A 334 -3.47 15.03 -23.61
N GLN A 335 -4.62 15.68 -23.38
CA GLN A 335 -4.67 17.02 -22.81
C GLN A 335 -4.13 17.06 -21.38
N GLY A 336 -4.40 16.05 -20.57
CA GLY A 336 -3.80 15.89 -19.24
C GLY A 336 -2.27 15.82 -19.30
N LEU A 337 -1.73 14.98 -20.18
CA LEU A 337 -0.29 14.85 -20.38
C LEU A 337 0.35 16.11 -20.97
N ALA A 338 -0.32 16.78 -21.92
CA ALA A 338 0.13 18.07 -22.45
C ALA A 338 0.20 19.13 -21.35
N GLY A 339 -0.81 19.18 -20.48
CA GLY A 339 -0.78 20.02 -19.28
C GLY A 339 0.44 19.71 -18.41
N VAL A 340 0.74 18.44 -18.15
CA VAL A 340 1.94 18.04 -17.41
C VAL A 340 3.22 18.56 -18.08
N TYR A 341 3.38 18.36 -19.40
CA TYR A 341 4.53 18.87 -20.15
C TYR A 341 4.67 20.38 -20.07
N GLN A 342 3.56 21.13 -20.12
CA GLN A 342 3.56 22.58 -19.98
C GLN A 342 4.11 23.01 -18.62
N TYR A 343 3.65 22.41 -17.53
CA TYR A 343 4.10 22.75 -16.17
C TYR A 343 5.52 22.24 -15.87
N MET A 344 6.03 21.28 -16.64
CA MET A 344 7.41 20.79 -16.60
C MET A 344 8.36 21.54 -17.55
N ASP A 345 7.89 22.55 -18.28
CA ASP A 345 8.66 23.31 -19.28
C ASP A 345 9.21 22.45 -20.44
N MET A 346 8.54 21.33 -20.74
CA MET A 346 8.87 20.42 -21.84
C MET A 346 8.23 20.92 -23.14
N LYS A 347 8.79 21.98 -23.72
CA LYS A 347 8.18 22.74 -24.83
C LYS A 347 7.97 21.91 -26.10
N ALA A 348 8.96 21.11 -26.52
CA ALA A 348 8.86 20.31 -27.73
C ALA A 348 7.75 19.25 -27.62
N GLU A 349 7.72 18.55 -26.49
CA GLU A 349 6.71 17.54 -26.17
C GLU A 349 5.32 18.15 -26.06
N TYR A 350 5.20 19.32 -25.44
CA TYR A 350 3.95 20.07 -25.37
C TYR A 350 3.42 20.44 -26.76
N GLU A 351 4.25 21.04 -27.62
CA GLU A 351 3.86 21.48 -28.95
C GLU A 351 3.47 20.31 -29.85
N VAL A 352 4.27 19.25 -29.86
CA VAL A 352 4.01 18.05 -30.66
C VAL A 352 2.72 17.36 -30.20
N LEU A 353 2.53 17.20 -28.89
CA LEU A 353 1.34 16.55 -28.36
C LEU A 353 0.08 17.38 -28.65
N ASN A 354 0.14 18.70 -28.51
CA ASN A 354 -0.99 19.57 -28.88
C ASN A 354 -1.31 19.50 -30.37
N LYS A 355 -0.29 19.42 -31.24
CA LYS A 355 -0.53 19.23 -32.68
C LYS A 355 -1.23 17.91 -32.98
N ILE A 356 -0.87 16.83 -32.29
CA ILE A 356 -1.57 15.53 -32.39
C ILE A 356 -3.02 15.65 -31.94
N ILE A 357 -3.28 16.36 -30.84
CA ILE A 357 -4.62 16.61 -30.33
C ILE A 357 -5.46 17.43 -31.32
N GLU A 358 -4.91 18.49 -31.91
CA GLU A 358 -5.55 19.32 -32.92
C GLU A 358 -5.90 18.55 -34.19
N ASP A 359 -4.97 17.70 -34.64
CA ASP A 359 -5.15 16.86 -35.82
C ASP A 359 -6.14 15.70 -35.56
N GLY A 360 -6.61 15.53 -34.32
CA GLY A 360 -7.47 14.41 -33.92
C GLY A 360 -6.80 13.04 -34.03
N ALA A 361 -5.46 13.02 -33.95
CA ALA A 361 -4.64 11.83 -34.17
C ALA A 361 -4.38 11.06 -32.87
N SER A 362 -3.93 9.81 -33.01
CA SER A 362 -3.57 8.92 -31.90
C SER A 362 -2.22 9.30 -31.28
N TYR A 363 -2.10 9.16 -29.95
CA TYR A 363 -0.85 9.31 -29.20
C TYR A 363 0.26 8.40 -29.71
N THR A 364 -0.05 7.28 -30.37
CA THR A 364 0.95 6.39 -30.97
C THR A 364 1.87 7.08 -31.99
N LEU A 365 1.44 8.20 -32.58
CA LEU A 365 2.26 9.01 -33.49
C LEU A 365 3.20 9.97 -32.77
N PHE A 366 3.10 10.09 -31.44
CA PHE A 366 3.87 11.04 -30.64
C PHE A 366 5.38 10.84 -30.76
N PRO A 367 5.94 9.62 -30.60
CA PRO A 367 7.39 9.42 -30.71
C PRO A 367 7.93 9.84 -32.09
N ASP A 368 7.27 9.42 -33.17
CA ASP A 368 7.70 9.71 -34.54
C ASP A 368 7.58 11.20 -34.88
N ARG A 369 6.48 11.84 -34.47
CA ARG A 369 6.28 13.28 -34.68
C ARG A 369 7.22 14.12 -33.82
N LEU A 370 7.54 13.68 -32.61
CA LEU A 370 8.51 14.36 -31.75
C LEU A 370 9.91 14.25 -32.36
N LEU A 371 10.28 13.09 -32.88
CA LEU A 371 11.52 12.89 -33.59
C LEU A 371 11.60 13.78 -34.84
N ALA A 372 10.57 13.79 -35.68
CA ALA A 372 10.51 14.65 -36.87
C ALA A 372 10.52 16.15 -36.52
N TYR A 373 9.83 16.55 -35.45
CA TYR A 373 9.82 17.92 -34.95
C TYR A 373 11.21 18.33 -34.48
N ASN A 374 11.88 17.50 -33.67
CA ASN A 374 13.25 17.74 -33.22
C ASN A 374 14.25 17.76 -34.38
N GLU A 375 14.08 16.93 -35.40
CA GLU A 375 14.87 16.99 -36.64
C GLU A 375 14.58 18.25 -37.45
N SER A 376 13.34 18.74 -37.46
CA SER A 376 12.97 19.99 -38.14
C SER A 376 13.52 21.21 -37.41
N LEU A 377 13.57 21.20 -36.07
CA LEU A 377 14.27 22.22 -35.29
C LEU A 377 15.75 22.23 -35.65
N LYS A 378 16.40 21.06 -35.65
CA LYS A 378 17.80 20.91 -36.09
C LYS A 378 18.02 21.36 -37.54
N LYS A 379 17.07 21.10 -38.45
CA LYS A 379 17.15 21.56 -39.85
C LYS A 379 16.88 23.06 -39.99
N THR A 380 16.03 23.65 -39.17
CA THR A 380 15.78 25.09 -39.20
C THR A 380 16.97 25.85 -38.60
N GLU A 381 17.63 25.27 -37.59
CA GLU A 381 18.95 25.69 -37.09
C GLU A 381 20.03 25.53 -38.17
N ASN A 382 20.04 24.42 -38.93
CA ASN A 382 21.01 24.20 -40.03
C ASN A 382 20.73 25.04 -41.29
N VAL A 383 19.47 25.34 -41.64
CA VAL A 383 19.09 26.20 -42.78
C VAL A 383 19.33 27.67 -42.46
N ALA A 384 19.23 28.07 -41.18
CA ALA A 384 19.76 29.35 -40.72
C ALA A 384 21.31 29.42 -40.82
N GLN A 385 22.01 28.28 -40.80
CA GLN A 385 23.47 28.19 -41.00
C GLN A 385 23.91 28.05 -42.46
N GLU A 386 23.07 27.57 -43.39
CA GLU A 386 23.44 27.34 -44.81
C GLU A 386 23.21 28.54 -45.75
N GLN A 387 22.92 29.73 -45.22
CA GLN A 387 22.90 30.97 -46.01
C GLN A 387 23.96 32.00 -45.58
N SER A 388 25.20 31.55 -45.35
CA SER A 388 26.37 32.37 -45.60
C SER A 388 27.58 31.49 -45.84
N SER A 389 28.27 31.61 -46.97
CA SER A 389 29.62 31.07 -47.12
C SER A 389 30.48 31.61 -45.98
N VAL A 390 30.97 30.73 -45.10
CA VAL A 390 31.85 31.11 -44.00
C VAL A 390 33.06 31.85 -44.59
N PRO A 391 33.32 33.12 -44.21
CA PRO A 391 34.49 33.83 -44.70
C PRO A 391 35.77 33.10 -44.25
N VAL A 392 36.73 32.94 -45.16
CA VAL A 392 38.07 32.44 -44.81
C VAL A 392 38.90 33.63 -44.33
N PRO A 393 39.26 33.71 -43.03
CA PRO A 393 40.02 34.83 -42.52
C PRO A 393 41.44 34.85 -43.11
N VAL A 394 41.96 36.05 -43.37
CA VAL A 394 43.30 36.27 -43.96
C VAL A 394 44.42 35.93 -42.96
N ASP A 395 44.13 36.06 -41.66
CA ASP A 395 45.01 35.74 -40.54
C ASP A 395 44.32 34.69 -39.63
N PRO A 396 45.06 33.87 -38.86
CA PRO A 396 44.46 32.84 -38.01
C PRO A 396 43.77 33.42 -36.76
N ALA A 397 42.64 32.82 -36.38
CA ALA A 397 42.01 33.04 -35.07
C ALA A 397 42.73 32.22 -33.98
N MET A 398 42.66 32.68 -32.74
CA MET A 398 43.19 31.94 -31.57
C MET A 398 42.17 32.03 -30.44
N LEU A 399 41.35 31.00 -30.31
CA LEU A 399 40.27 30.97 -29.32
C LEU A 399 40.76 30.44 -27.97
N VAL A 400 40.42 31.15 -26.91
CA VAL A 400 40.72 30.77 -25.52
C VAL A 400 39.42 30.76 -24.72
N ILE A 401 39.14 29.66 -24.02
CA ILE A 401 37.97 29.51 -23.16
C ILE A 401 38.38 29.81 -21.71
N ARG A 402 37.64 30.71 -21.06
CA ARG A 402 37.79 31.02 -19.64
C ARG A 402 36.46 30.80 -18.93
N VAL A 403 36.42 29.87 -17.98
CA VAL A 403 35.24 29.70 -17.09
C VAL A 403 35.18 30.86 -16.12
N ASP A 404 34.11 31.64 -16.17
CA ASP A 404 33.93 32.85 -15.35
C ASP A 404 33.23 32.56 -14.03
N SER A 405 32.16 31.75 -14.07
CA SER A 405 31.41 31.40 -12.87
C SER A 405 30.69 30.06 -12.99
N PHE A 406 30.51 29.41 -11.84
CA PHE A 406 29.60 28.29 -11.65
C PHE A 406 28.52 28.73 -10.66
N ILE A 407 27.26 28.58 -11.04
CA ILE A 407 26.10 29.04 -10.28
C ILE A 407 25.16 27.85 -10.08
N ASP A 408 25.04 27.33 -8.87
CA ASP A 408 24.07 26.30 -8.50
C ASP A 408 22.84 26.89 -7.81
N GLY A 409 21.75 26.13 -7.76
CA GLY A 409 20.43 26.60 -7.33
C GLY A 409 20.39 27.10 -5.89
N ASN A 410 21.32 26.65 -5.05
CA ASN A 410 21.41 27.03 -3.65
C ASN A 410 22.74 27.74 -3.27
N ASN A 411 23.59 28.03 -4.26
CA ASN A 411 24.91 28.67 -4.16
C ASN A 411 25.91 27.97 -3.23
N ASN A 412 25.82 26.65 -3.03
CA ASN A 412 26.75 25.86 -2.24
C ASN A 412 27.96 25.34 -3.04
N LYS A 413 28.02 25.60 -4.36
CA LYS A 413 29.05 25.12 -5.30
C LYS A 413 29.10 23.59 -5.46
N VAL A 414 27.97 22.94 -5.21
CA VAL A 414 27.72 21.51 -5.43
C VAL A 414 26.53 21.41 -6.38
N ILE A 415 26.42 20.32 -7.13
CA ILE A 415 25.27 20.00 -7.97
C ILE A 415 24.36 19.03 -7.21
N ASP A 416 23.35 19.54 -6.53
CA ASP A 416 22.35 18.75 -5.84
C ASP A 416 21.33 18.12 -6.83
N ALA A 417 20.99 16.86 -6.60
CA ALA A 417 19.98 16.17 -7.38
C ALA A 417 18.64 16.90 -7.24
N GLY A 418 17.94 17.15 -8.36
CA GLY A 418 16.69 17.90 -8.35
C GLY A 418 16.83 19.44 -8.30
N GLU A 419 18.04 19.99 -8.37
CA GLU A 419 18.28 21.44 -8.49
C GLU A 419 18.70 21.84 -9.92
N SER A 420 18.85 23.14 -10.19
CA SER A 420 19.44 23.66 -11.42
C SER A 420 20.84 24.22 -11.20
N PHE A 421 21.70 24.14 -12.21
CA PHE A 421 23.00 24.83 -12.21
C PHE A 421 23.27 25.50 -13.56
N ALA A 422 24.19 26.46 -13.56
CA ALA A 422 24.65 27.18 -14.73
C ALA A 422 26.17 27.34 -14.73
N VAL A 423 26.78 27.24 -15.91
CA VAL A 423 28.20 27.48 -16.13
C VAL A 423 28.34 28.68 -17.05
N GLN A 424 28.87 29.78 -16.53
CA GLN A 424 29.21 30.96 -17.32
C GLN A 424 30.67 30.92 -17.74
N PHE A 425 30.93 31.20 -19.00
CA PHE A 425 32.27 31.19 -19.56
C PHE A 425 32.39 32.19 -20.71
N THR A 426 33.60 32.68 -20.89
CA THR A 426 33.98 33.62 -21.94
C THR A 426 34.82 32.88 -22.97
N VAL A 427 34.50 33.09 -24.25
CA VAL A 427 35.41 32.73 -25.35
C VAL A 427 36.04 34.02 -25.86
N GLU A 428 37.36 34.09 -25.80
CA GLU A 428 38.17 35.21 -26.27
C GLU A 428 38.92 34.83 -27.54
N ASN A 429 38.89 35.68 -28.57
CA ASN A 429 39.72 35.53 -29.75
C ASN A 429 40.98 36.40 -29.62
N GLN A 430 42.09 35.78 -29.24
CA GLN A 430 43.40 36.42 -29.11
C GLN A 430 44.20 36.40 -30.42
N GLY A 431 43.61 35.88 -31.50
CA GLY A 431 44.20 35.81 -32.83
C GLY A 431 44.15 37.14 -33.57
N LYS A 432 44.78 37.18 -34.75
CA LYS A 432 44.76 38.35 -35.64
C LYS A 432 43.62 38.31 -36.65
N GLY A 433 43.01 37.14 -36.85
CA GLY A 433 41.82 36.97 -37.69
C GLY A 433 40.55 36.73 -36.87
N ASP A 434 39.41 37.02 -37.48
CA ASP A 434 38.08 36.75 -36.93
C ASP A 434 37.80 35.24 -36.87
N ALA A 435 37.07 34.81 -35.85
CA ALA A 435 36.55 33.44 -35.74
C ALA A 435 35.09 33.40 -36.21
N TYR A 436 34.75 32.43 -37.05
CA TYR A 436 33.43 32.34 -37.66
C TYR A 436 32.67 31.07 -37.25
N ASN A 437 31.35 31.20 -37.08
CA ASN A 437 30.40 30.12 -36.80
C ASN A 437 30.88 29.17 -35.70
N ILE A 438 31.26 29.74 -34.56
CA ILE A 438 31.76 28.99 -33.41
C ILE A 438 30.62 28.14 -32.84
N ARG A 439 30.86 26.85 -32.63
CA ARG A 439 29.96 25.93 -31.96
C ARG A 439 30.52 25.57 -30.59
N LEU A 440 29.76 25.88 -29.55
CA LEU A 440 30.14 25.59 -28.18
C LEU A 440 29.50 24.28 -27.74
N ARG A 441 30.24 23.44 -27.03
CA ARG A 441 29.72 22.15 -26.55
C ARG A 441 30.15 21.89 -25.12
N LEU A 442 29.23 21.35 -24.32
CA LEU A 442 29.51 20.85 -22.97
C LEU A 442 29.43 19.33 -22.97
N SER A 443 30.45 18.67 -22.41
CA SER A 443 30.51 17.21 -22.30
C SER A 443 31.07 16.79 -20.95
N GLU A 444 30.45 15.78 -20.34
CA GLU A 444 30.95 15.14 -19.12
C GLU A 444 31.53 13.76 -19.46
N GLN A 445 32.71 13.44 -18.92
CA GLN A 445 33.51 12.29 -19.37
C GLN A 445 33.20 10.97 -18.64
N GLN A 446 32.48 11.00 -17.52
CA GLN A 446 32.25 9.86 -16.62
C GLN A 446 30.83 9.28 -16.76
N GLY A 447 30.04 9.79 -17.70
CA GLY A 447 28.69 9.30 -18.01
C GLY A 447 27.60 9.84 -17.08
N TYR A 448 27.89 10.89 -16.31
CA TYR A 448 26.92 11.63 -15.49
C TYR A 448 26.06 12.58 -16.31
N ASP A 449 26.45 12.82 -17.57
CA ASP A 449 25.65 13.55 -18.55
C ASP A 449 24.18 13.11 -18.58
N ARG A 450 23.88 11.81 -18.38
CA ARG A 450 22.50 11.29 -18.36
C ARG A 450 21.58 11.94 -17.32
N TYR A 451 22.14 12.58 -16.31
CA TYR A 451 21.43 13.25 -15.22
C TYR A 451 21.28 14.76 -15.41
N PHE A 452 21.89 15.35 -16.44
CA PHE A 452 21.78 16.78 -16.76
C PHE A 452 20.78 16.99 -17.90
N ASP A 453 19.72 17.73 -17.61
CA ASP A 453 18.67 18.10 -18.55
C ASP A 453 18.85 19.55 -19.01
N GLY A 454 19.26 19.74 -20.27
CA GLY A 454 19.63 21.04 -20.84
C GLY A 454 20.38 20.92 -22.19
N PRO A 455 20.63 22.07 -22.87
CA PRO A 455 21.25 22.08 -24.20
C PRO A 455 22.69 21.57 -24.14
N ARG A 456 23.07 20.70 -25.08
CA ARG A 456 24.43 20.14 -25.18
C ARG A 456 25.38 21.04 -25.98
N GLU A 457 24.81 21.84 -26.86
CA GLU A 457 25.53 22.75 -27.73
C GLU A 457 24.87 24.14 -27.67
N LEU A 458 25.68 25.18 -27.87
CA LEU A 458 25.22 26.57 -28.04
C LEU A 458 25.84 27.13 -29.31
N ASP A 459 25.10 28.00 -30.00
CA ASP A 459 25.65 28.79 -31.09
C ASP A 459 26.50 29.95 -30.54
N GLY A 460 27.80 29.90 -30.82
CA GLY A 460 28.74 30.95 -30.49
C GLY A 460 28.68 32.12 -31.48
N GLY A 461 28.25 31.88 -32.72
CA GLY A 461 28.34 32.85 -33.80
C GLY A 461 29.80 33.26 -34.08
N ASN A 462 30.01 34.50 -34.50
CA ASN A 462 31.33 35.01 -34.87
C ASN A 462 31.95 35.81 -33.71
N ILE A 463 33.28 35.71 -33.53
CA ILE A 463 34.05 36.50 -32.57
C ILE A 463 35.18 37.23 -33.31
N PRO A 464 35.09 38.56 -33.50
CA PRO A 464 36.13 39.35 -34.14
C PRO A 464 37.49 39.26 -33.43
N ALA A 465 38.57 39.47 -34.17
CA ALA A 465 39.93 39.49 -33.63
C ALA A 465 40.08 40.47 -32.46
N GLY A 466 40.69 40.01 -31.35
CA GLY A 466 40.91 40.81 -30.15
C GLY A 466 39.69 41.07 -29.28
N THR A 467 38.56 40.40 -29.53
CA THR A 467 37.31 40.54 -28.76
C THR A 467 36.95 39.26 -28.02
N SER A 468 36.02 39.35 -27.07
CA SER A 468 35.49 38.22 -26.33
C SER A 468 33.96 38.26 -26.27
N LYS A 469 33.36 37.10 -25.99
CA LYS A 469 31.93 36.96 -25.80
C LYS A 469 31.61 35.96 -24.70
N GLU A 470 30.63 36.29 -23.88
CA GLU A 470 30.17 35.47 -22.76
C GLU A 470 29.02 34.55 -23.17
N TYR A 471 29.03 33.35 -22.59
CA TYR A 471 28.04 32.30 -22.81
C TYR A 471 27.63 31.65 -21.49
N THR A 472 26.49 30.95 -21.50
CA THR A 472 26.00 30.26 -20.31
C THR A 472 25.31 28.95 -20.69
N PHE A 473 25.84 27.83 -20.20
CA PHE A 473 25.09 26.58 -20.15
C PHE A 473 24.19 26.56 -18.92
N ARG A 474 22.95 26.03 -19.05
CA ARG A 474 21.99 25.90 -17.95
C ARG A 474 21.41 24.48 -17.96
N TYR A 475 21.39 23.83 -16.80
CA TYR A 475 20.89 22.45 -16.64
C TYR A 475 19.99 22.30 -15.42
N ILE A 476 19.04 21.38 -15.51
CA ILE A 476 18.30 20.81 -14.37
C ILE A 476 18.85 19.42 -14.11
N VAL A 477 19.08 19.08 -12.84
CA VAL A 477 19.67 17.82 -12.41
C VAL A 477 18.56 16.85 -12.03
N LYS A 478 18.60 15.62 -12.56
CA LYS A 478 17.65 14.58 -12.19
C LYS A 478 17.80 14.16 -10.73
N GLN A 479 16.72 13.71 -10.09
CA GLN A 479 16.71 13.34 -8.65
C GLN A 479 17.56 12.10 -8.33
N GLU A 480 17.85 11.28 -9.33
CA GLU A 480 18.66 10.07 -9.22
C GLU A 480 20.18 10.34 -9.33
N MET A 481 20.59 11.62 -9.36
CA MET A 481 22.01 11.99 -9.45
C MET A 481 22.75 11.50 -8.19
N PRO A 482 23.75 10.61 -8.32
CA PRO A 482 24.50 10.11 -7.18
C PRO A 482 25.47 11.17 -6.65
N THR A 483 25.92 10.99 -5.41
CA THR A 483 27.06 11.74 -4.88
C THR A 483 28.35 11.32 -5.59
N ALA A 484 28.97 12.23 -6.35
CA ALA A 484 30.18 11.96 -7.13
C ALA A 484 31.01 13.23 -7.37
N LEU A 485 32.26 13.07 -7.78
CA LEU A 485 33.08 14.14 -8.35
C LEU A 485 32.93 14.08 -9.88
N VAL A 486 32.51 15.19 -10.49
CA VAL A 486 32.17 15.30 -11.92
C VAL A 486 33.13 16.23 -12.64
N ARG A 487 33.52 15.86 -13.87
CA ARG A 487 34.42 16.62 -14.74
C ARG A 487 33.68 17.06 -16.01
N ILE A 488 33.42 18.36 -16.10
CA ILE A 488 32.70 18.99 -17.20
C ILE A 488 33.69 19.69 -18.13
N ASN A 489 33.75 19.27 -19.39
CA ASN A 489 34.58 19.90 -20.41
C ASN A 489 33.74 20.83 -21.30
N ILE A 490 34.24 22.03 -21.54
CA ILE A 490 33.68 23.00 -22.48
C ILE A 490 34.58 23.08 -23.71
N TYR A 491 34.01 22.86 -24.88
CA TYR A 491 34.66 22.93 -26.19
C TYR A 491 34.13 24.12 -26.98
N ALA A 492 34.98 24.71 -27.82
CA ALA A 492 34.60 25.70 -28.82
C ALA A 492 35.21 25.30 -30.17
N PHE A 493 34.35 24.92 -31.11
CA PHE A 493 34.75 24.52 -32.46
C PHE A 493 34.52 25.66 -33.44
N GLU A 494 35.53 26.07 -34.20
CA GLU A 494 35.45 27.14 -35.18
C GLU A 494 35.31 26.56 -36.59
N ALA A 495 34.53 27.20 -37.46
CA ALA A 495 34.13 26.60 -38.73
C ALA A 495 35.27 26.39 -39.75
N ASN A 496 36.38 27.13 -39.63
CA ASN A 496 37.59 26.95 -40.42
C ASN A 496 38.65 26.07 -39.71
N GLY A 497 38.35 25.52 -38.54
CA GLY A 497 39.21 24.60 -37.78
C GLY A 497 40.16 25.28 -36.80
N PHE A 498 39.96 26.55 -36.47
CA PHE A 498 40.71 27.26 -35.42
C PHE A 498 40.07 27.03 -34.03
N ASP A 499 39.92 25.76 -33.65
CA ASP A 499 39.27 25.34 -32.40
C ASP A 499 40.04 25.81 -31.16
N ALA A 500 39.33 26.00 -30.05
CA ALA A 500 39.95 26.26 -28.76
C ALA A 500 40.37 24.97 -28.05
N ASP A 501 41.44 25.03 -27.26
CA ASP A 501 41.70 24.00 -26.26
C ASP A 501 40.53 23.94 -25.25
N PRO A 502 40.06 22.73 -24.87
CA PRO A 502 38.90 22.60 -23.98
C PRO A 502 39.22 23.08 -22.57
N SER A 503 38.23 23.70 -21.92
CA SER A 503 38.30 24.11 -20.52
C SER A 503 37.61 23.06 -19.64
N GLU A 504 38.27 22.60 -18.58
CA GLU A 504 37.73 21.64 -17.62
C GLU A 504 37.22 22.35 -16.35
N LEU A 505 35.99 22.02 -15.94
CA LEU A 505 35.39 22.37 -14.66
C LEU A 505 35.19 21.10 -13.83
N ILE A 506 35.71 21.11 -12.60
CA ILE A 506 35.56 20.00 -11.65
C ILE A 506 34.60 20.42 -10.53
N VAL A 507 33.52 19.69 -10.33
CA VAL A 507 32.46 20.01 -9.37
C VAL A 507 31.92 18.74 -8.70
N ASN A 508 31.49 18.84 -7.43
CA ASN A 508 30.86 17.72 -6.72
C ASN A 508 29.35 17.68 -6.99
N THR A 509 28.76 16.49 -6.93
CA THR A 509 27.31 16.29 -6.95
C THR A 509 26.82 15.66 -5.65
N MET A 510 25.56 15.85 -5.31
CA MET A 510 24.94 15.31 -4.09
C MET A 510 23.51 14.82 -4.35
N GLU A 511 23.09 13.72 -3.72
CA GLU A 511 21.74 13.15 -3.86
C GLU A 511 20.63 14.03 -3.22
N TYR A 512 19.37 13.89 -3.67
CA TYR A 512 18.24 14.74 -3.27
C TYR A 512 17.93 14.65 -1.77
N SER A 513 17.92 15.80 -1.10
CA SER A 513 17.73 15.89 0.35
C SER A 513 16.27 16.12 0.78
N MET A 514 15.64 15.13 1.44
CA MET A 514 14.24 15.16 1.90
C MET A 514 14.04 14.45 3.26
N PRO A 515 13.02 14.80 4.07
CA PRO A 515 12.65 14.03 5.25
C PRO A 515 12.09 12.66 4.81
N ARG A 516 12.48 11.61 5.53
CA ARG A 516 12.00 10.24 5.31
C ARG A 516 11.63 9.64 6.66
N LEU A 517 10.35 9.35 6.86
CA LEU A 517 9.83 8.80 8.10
C LEU A 517 9.73 7.28 8.01
N ARG A 518 10.05 6.60 9.12
CA ARG A 518 9.75 5.17 9.33
C ARG A 518 9.29 4.96 10.76
N ILE A 519 8.58 3.87 11.04
CA ILE A 519 8.36 3.42 12.41
C ILE A 519 9.59 2.61 12.81
N ALA A 520 10.44 3.21 13.63
CA ALA A 520 11.66 2.59 14.13
C ALA A 520 11.34 1.47 15.13
N ASP A 521 10.25 1.61 15.87
CA ASP A 521 9.82 0.62 16.85
C ASP A 521 8.34 0.81 17.23
N HIS A 522 7.71 -0.24 17.74
CA HIS A 522 6.36 -0.17 18.32
C HIS A 522 6.19 -1.21 19.43
N GLN A 523 5.40 -0.88 20.44
CA GLN A 523 5.14 -1.80 21.54
C GLN A 523 3.73 -1.65 22.09
N PHE A 524 3.06 -2.77 22.34
CA PHE A 524 1.79 -2.83 23.04
C PHE A 524 2.00 -3.00 24.55
N PHE A 525 1.21 -2.26 25.32
CA PHE A 525 1.16 -2.33 26.78
C PHE A 525 -0.26 -2.59 27.27
N ALA A 526 -0.38 -3.42 28.30
CA ALA A 526 -1.60 -3.48 29.10
C ALA A 526 -1.62 -2.30 30.08
N SER A 527 -2.73 -1.55 30.14
CA SER A 527 -2.86 -0.48 31.14
C SER A 527 -3.09 -1.04 32.55
N GLU A 528 -3.60 -2.27 32.65
CA GLU A 528 -3.81 -2.99 33.91
C GLU A 528 -3.39 -4.46 33.73
N GLY A 529 -2.43 -4.94 34.53
CA GLY A 529 -1.92 -6.32 34.47
C GLY A 529 -0.85 -6.52 33.41
N SER A 530 -0.65 -7.78 32.99
CA SER A 530 0.41 -8.20 32.07
C SER A 530 -0.10 -8.61 30.69
N SER A 531 -1.35 -8.30 30.34
CA SER A 531 -1.97 -8.67 29.07
C SER A 531 -3.17 -7.79 28.78
N ILE A 532 -3.39 -7.42 27.51
CA ILE A 532 -4.60 -6.70 27.12
C ILE A 532 -5.75 -7.71 27.01
N THR A 533 -6.73 -7.61 27.90
CA THR A 533 -7.90 -8.51 27.95
C THR A 533 -9.19 -7.75 27.63
N ILE A 534 -10.22 -8.51 27.28
CA ILE A 534 -11.58 -8.00 27.07
C ILE A 534 -12.05 -7.18 28.27
N GLY A 535 -12.52 -5.94 28.03
CA GLY A 535 -13.00 -5.02 29.05
C GLY A 535 -11.91 -4.16 29.71
N LYS A 536 -10.66 -4.19 29.22
CA LYS A 536 -9.52 -3.44 29.76
C LYS A 536 -8.89 -2.51 28.71
N ASN A 537 -8.10 -1.55 29.20
CA ASN A 537 -7.36 -0.61 28.36
C ASN A 537 -6.01 -1.21 27.93
N GLY A 538 -5.65 -0.96 26.68
CA GLY A 538 -4.33 -1.18 26.11
C GLY A 538 -3.74 0.15 25.63
N LYS A 539 -2.43 0.14 25.39
CA LYS A 539 -1.70 1.28 24.84
C LYS A 539 -0.77 0.77 23.76
N LEU A 540 -0.76 1.41 22.59
CA LEU A 540 0.24 1.23 21.55
C LEU A 540 1.18 2.42 21.60
N THR A 541 2.45 2.14 21.77
CA THR A 541 3.50 3.15 21.74
C THR A 541 4.30 2.99 20.45
N VAL A 542 4.52 4.07 19.71
CA VAL A 542 5.22 4.07 18.42
C VAL A 542 6.39 5.05 18.41
N ALA A 543 7.50 4.63 17.81
CA ALA A 543 8.69 5.44 17.62
C ALA A 543 8.83 5.83 16.14
N VAL A 544 8.52 7.08 15.81
CA VAL A 544 8.64 7.62 14.45
C VAL A 544 10.03 8.20 14.27
N GLN A 545 10.83 7.64 13.36
CA GLN A 545 12.16 8.15 13.04
C GLN A 545 12.18 8.88 11.71
N ASN A 546 12.83 10.05 11.69
CA ASN A 546 13.23 10.68 10.44
C ASN A 546 14.63 10.21 10.04
N PHE A 547 14.74 9.34 9.04
CA PHE A 547 16.00 8.88 8.47
C PHE A 547 16.38 9.64 7.18
N GLY A 548 15.64 10.69 6.84
CA GLY A 548 15.95 11.59 5.75
C GLY A 548 16.98 12.66 6.16
N THR A 549 17.45 13.44 5.19
CA THR A 549 18.49 14.46 5.40
C THR A 549 17.94 15.86 5.71
N LYS A 550 16.60 16.05 5.70
CA LYS A 550 15.91 17.28 6.13
C LYS A 550 14.96 17.00 7.29
N THR A 551 14.71 18.00 8.14
CA THR A 551 13.77 17.92 9.27
C THR A 551 12.34 17.69 8.77
N ALA A 552 11.65 16.70 9.34
CA ALA A 552 10.23 16.51 9.13
C ALA A 552 9.47 17.47 10.04
N HIS A 553 8.53 18.24 9.51
CA HIS A 553 7.71 19.18 10.29
C HIS A 553 6.24 18.78 10.27
N ASN A 554 5.50 19.13 11.32
CA ASN A 554 4.07 18.87 11.47
C ASN A 554 3.70 17.42 11.13
N VAL A 555 4.38 16.46 11.77
CA VAL A 555 4.19 15.04 11.54
C VAL A 555 2.85 14.63 12.16
N LYS A 556 1.87 14.30 11.33
CA LYS A 556 0.53 13.86 11.72
C LYS A 556 0.46 12.34 11.78
N LEU A 557 -0.02 11.81 12.89
CA LEU A 557 -0.26 10.40 13.16
C LEU A 557 -1.77 10.17 13.29
N ASN A 558 -2.32 9.34 12.40
CA ASN A 558 -3.73 8.98 12.36
C ASN A 558 -3.91 7.50 12.69
N PHE A 559 -4.65 7.20 13.75
CA PHE A 559 -4.87 5.84 14.22
C PHE A 559 -6.28 5.35 13.90
N THR A 560 -6.39 4.13 13.37
CA THR A 560 -7.67 3.45 13.12
C THR A 560 -7.74 2.16 13.93
N LEU A 561 -8.83 2.01 14.70
CA LEU A 561 -9.08 0.88 15.59
C LEU A 561 -10.14 -0.07 15.02
N PRO A 562 -10.10 -1.37 15.35
CA PRO A 562 -11.08 -2.34 14.88
C PRO A 562 -12.40 -2.17 15.62
N LYS A 563 -13.49 -2.73 15.05
CA LYS A 563 -14.81 -2.72 15.68
C LYS A 563 -14.72 -3.24 17.12
N ASN A 564 -15.47 -2.62 18.04
CA ASN A 564 -15.49 -2.95 19.47
C ASN A 564 -14.21 -2.59 20.25
N VAL A 565 -13.26 -1.87 19.64
CA VAL A 565 -12.13 -1.22 20.31
C VAL A 565 -12.24 0.29 20.13
N TYR A 566 -12.11 1.05 21.22
CA TYR A 566 -12.38 2.49 21.24
C TYR A 566 -11.13 3.25 21.69
N THR A 567 -10.82 4.36 21.02
CA THR A 567 -9.71 5.22 21.44
C THR A 567 -9.99 5.82 22.81
N THR A 568 -8.96 5.92 23.66
CA THR A 568 -9.01 6.73 24.88
C THR A 568 -8.36 8.10 24.68
N ASP A 569 -7.66 8.28 23.57
CA ASP A 569 -6.99 9.51 23.16
C ASP A 569 -7.64 10.11 21.88
N SER A 570 -7.04 11.18 21.34
CA SER A 570 -7.44 11.75 20.05
C SER A 570 -7.07 10.79 18.90
N PRO A 571 -7.95 10.59 17.90
CA PRO A 571 -7.67 9.75 16.73
C PRO A 571 -6.58 10.32 15.80
N GLU A 572 -6.38 11.65 15.83
CA GLU A 572 -5.26 12.35 15.17
C GLU A 572 -4.35 12.94 16.26
N MET A 573 -3.04 12.71 16.14
CA MET A 573 -2.00 13.28 17.01
C MET A 573 -0.88 13.89 16.16
N THR A 574 -0.16 14.88 16.70
CA THR A 574 0.87 15.62 15.95
C THR A 574 2.20 15.70 16.69
N ILE A 575 3.29 15.65 15.94
CA ILE A 575 4.66 15.91 16.40
C ILE A 575 5.18 17.12 15.62
N ASP A 576 5.57 18.19 16.31
CA ASP A 576 5.92 19.48 15.69
C ASP A 576 7.07 19.36 14.69
N SER A 577 8.12 18.64 15.05
CA SER A 577 9.21 18.31 14.14
C SER A 577 10.02 17.09 14.60
N ILE A 578 10.70 16.45 13.64
CA ILE A 578 11.66 15.36 13.87
C ILE A 578 12.89 15.67 13.01
N ALA A 579 14.03 15.99 13.62
CA ALA A 579 15.26 16.33 12.89
C ALA A 579 15.85 15.10 12.17
N PRO A 580 16.74 15.27 11.18
CA PRO A 580 17.45 14.16 10.54
C PRO A 580 18.13 13.25 11.56
N GLY A 581 17.84 11.96 11.50
CA GLY A 581 18.33 10.93 12.42
C GLY A 581 17.53 10.79 13.72
N ASP A 582 16.77 11.82 14.11
CA ASP A 582 16.02 11.82 15.37
C ASP A 582 14.80 10.89 15.31
N VAL A 583 14.39 10.46 16.50
CA VAL A 583 13.21 9.65 16.73
C VAL A 583 12.30 10.40 17.68
N ALA A 584 11.02 10.46 17.37
CA ALA A 584 9.98 10.97 18.25
C ALA A 584 9.04 9.83 18.63
N THR A 585 8.60 9.81 19.89
CA THR A 585 7.77 8.73 20.40
C THR A 585 6.41 9.21 20.81
N LEU A 586 5.42 8.35 20.61
CA LEU A 586 4.04 8.70 20.84
C LEU A 586 3.25 7.50 21.38
N ASP A 587 2.46 7.77 22.40
CA ASP A 587 1.59 6.81 23.08
C ASP A 587 0.15 6.99 22.60
N TYR A 588 -0.48 5.88 22.20
CA TYR A 588 -1.86 5.84 21.74
C TYR A 588 -2.66 4.79 22.54
N GLY A 589 -3.55 5.26 23.40
CA GLY A 589 -4.40 4.45 24.26
C GLY A 589 -5.72 4.02 23.62
N PHE A 590 -6.15 2.81 23.94
CA PHE A 590 -7.42 2.24 23.48
C PHE A 590 -8.07 1.31 24.52
N LEU A 591 -9.39 1.12 24.44
CA LEU A 591 -10.21 0.27 25.30
C LEU A 591 -10.84 -0.86 24.47
N VAL A 592 -10.66 -2.10 24.91
CA VAL A 592 -11.29 -3.28 24.30
C VAL A 592 -12.61 -3.55 25.00
N ASN A 593 -13.75 -3.43 24.31
CA ASN A 593 -15.05 -3.62 24.97
C ASN A 593 -15.40 -5.11 25.13
N LYS A 594 -16.46 -5.40 25.91
CA LYS A 594 -16.94 -6.77 26.20
C LYS A 594 -17.55 -7.54 25.02
N ARG A 595 -17.76 -6.89 23.87
CA ARG A 595 -18.32 -7.46 22.64
C ARG A 595 -17.24 -7.72 21.58
N PHE A 596 -15.96 -7.50 21.90
CA PHE A 596 -14.87 -7.85 21.01
C PHE A 596 -14.77 -9.37 20.88
N ASP A 597 -14.86 -9.86 19.65
CA ASP A 597 -14.92 -11.29 19.28
C ASP A 597 -13.70 -11.74 18.46
N GLY A 598 -12.74 -10.84 18.22
CA GLY A 598 -11.50 -11.14 17.51
C GLY A 598 -10.41 -11.70 18.44
N ASP A 599 -9.51 -12.49 17.86
CA ASP A 599 -8.36 -13.05 18.58
C ASP A 599 -7.22 -12.03 18.75
N SER A 600 -7.18 -10.97 17.93
CA SER A 600 -6.12 -9.95 17.97
C SER A 600 -6.67 -8.55 17.70
N ILE A 601 -6.15 -7.57 18.44
CA ILE A 601 -6.45 -6.14 18.26
C ILE A 601 -5.46 -5.59 17.24
N ALA A 602 -5.97 -5.09 16.11
CA ALA A 602 -5.15 -4.53 15.03
C ALA A 602 -5.30 -3.00 14.98
N VAL A 603 -4.26 -2.27 15.34
CA VAL A 603 -4.22 -0.80 15.28
C VAL A 603 -3.50 -0.38 14.01
N VAL A 604 -4.19 0.34 13.12
CA VAL A 604 -3.59 0.87 11.89
C VAL A 604 -3.08 2.29 12.16
N LEU A 605 -1.83 2.57 11.82
CA LEU A 605 -1.18 3.87 11.95
C LEU A 605 -0.82 4.42 10.57
N ALA A 606 -1.36 5.60 10.24
CA ALA A 606 -0.94 6.40 9.11
C ALA A 606 -0.13 7.62 9.59
N VAL A 607 1.11 7.79 9.11
CA VAL A 607 1.97 8.94 9.44
C VAL A 607 2.24 9.76 8.18
N THR A 608 2.11 11.08 8.28
CA THR A 608 2.45 12.02 7.21
C THR A 608 3.19 13.23 7.78
N GLU A 609 4.02 13.90 6.99
CA GLU A 609 4.64 15.18 7.39
C GLU A 609 4.25 16.32 6.45
N SER A 610 4.56 17.56 6.86
CA SER A 610 4.14 18.81 6.20
C SER A 610 4.41 18.90 4.69
N THR A 611 5.49 18.30 4.19
CA THR A 611 5.87 18.30 2.78
C THR A 611 5.31 17.10 2.01
N ARG A 612 4.69 16.14 2.72
CA ARG A 612 4.19 14.85 2.21
C ARG A 612 5.22 14.04 1.44
N SER A 613 6.50 14.31 1.63
CA SER A 613 7.60 13.58 1.01
C SER A 613 7.75 12.18 1.58
N SER A 614 7.19 11.94 2.77
CA SER A 614 7.15 10.62 3.39
C SER A 614 5.80 10.34 4.03
N ALA A 615 5.26 9.15 3.72
CA ALA A 615 4.04 8.62 4.28
C ALA A 615 4.25 7.17 4.73
N ILE A 616 3.75 6.84 5.92
CA ILE A 616 3.77 5.49 6.50
C ILE A 616 2.32 5.04 6.64
N ASN A 617 2.02 3.78 6.31
CA ASN A 617 0.74 3.17 6.60
C ASN A 617 0.95 1.71 7.02
N GLU A 618 0.96 1.47 8.33
CA GLU A 618 1.30 0.16 8.92
C GLU A 618 0.20 -0.31 9.89
N ALA A 619 0.08 -1.62 10.09
CA ALA A 619 -0.89 -2.22 11.00
C ALA A 619 -0.19 -3.07 12.05
N TYR A 620 -0.35 -2.70 13.31
CA TYR A 620 0.25 -3.39 14.46
C TYR A 620 -0.80 -4.25 15.16
N LYS A 621 -0.45 -5.49 15.48
CA LYS A 621 -1.37 -6.47 16.06
C LYS A 621 -0.87 -6.99 17.39
N VAL A 622 -1.79 -7.14 18.33
CA VAL A 622 -1.56 -7.81 19.62
C VAL A 622 -2.65 -8.83 19.88
N LYS A 623 -2.30 -10.05 20.30
CA LYS A 623 -3.29 -11.07 20.60
C LYS A 623 -3.94 -10.80 21.96
N VAL A 624 -5.27 -10.97 22.05
CA VAL A 624 -5.99 -10.75 23.32
C VAL A 624 -5.53 -11.79 24.34
N GLY A 625 -5.16 -11.34 25.53
CA GLY A 625 -4.62 -12.20 26.59
C GLY A 625 -3.17 -12.64 26.38
N GLU A 626 -2.48 -12.16 25.34
CA GLU A 626 -1.04 -12.33 25.18
C GLU A 626 -0.29 -11.66 26.32
N TYR A 627 0.73 -12.33 26.84
CA TYR A 627 1.55 -11.79 27.90
C TYR A 627 2.44 -10.68 27.34
N LEU A 628 2.11 -9.44 27.67
CA LEU A 628 2.86 -8.24 27.35
C LEU A 628 3.81 -7.97 28.50
N THR A 629 5.10 -7.97 28.20
CA THR A 629 6.14 -7.66 29.17
C THR A 629 5.94 -6.26 29.75
N ALA A 630 5.87 -6.16 31.08
CA ALA A 630 5.81 -4.88 31.80
C ALA A 630 7.12 -4.07 31.75
N ALA A 631 8.15 -4.57 31.04
CA ALA A 631 9.41 -3.88 30.86
C ALA A 631 9.32 -2.95 29.66
N SER A 632 9.22 -1.65 29.95
CA SER A 632 9.24 -0.55 29.00
C SER A 632 10.65 -0.36 28.43
N THR A 633 10.87 -0.68 27.15
CA THR A 633 12.03 -0.15 26.41
C THR A 633 11.65 0.11 24.97
N MET A 634 11.30 1.35 24.68
CA MET A 634 11.26 1.91 23.32
C MET A 634 12.62 2.56 23.06
N ASN A 635 13.39 2.03 22.11
CA ASN A 635 14.77 2.46 21.88
C ASN A 635 14.82 3.70 20.96
N LEU A 636 15.11 4.87 21.56
CA LEU A 636 15.38 6.14 20.89
C LEU A 636 16.91 6.38 20.86
N SER A 637 17.56 6.33 19.71
CA SER A 637 18.99 6.64 19.57
C SER A 637 19.20 7.88 18.69
N GLY A 638 19.48 9.03 19.31
CA GLY A 638 19.94 10.27 18.66
C GLY A 638 21.47 10.38 18.71
N ASN A 639 22.10 10.83 17.62
CA ASN A 639 23.55 11.00 17.51
C ASN A 639 24.00 12.40 17.95
N VAL A 640 25.00 12.47 18.84
CA VAL A 640 25.80 13.69 19.09
C VAL A 640 27.27 13.37 18.77
N VAL A 641 27.88 14.26 17.98
CA VAL A 641 29.19 14.10 17.33
C VAL A 641 30.39 14.33 18.27
N ALA A 642 31.44 13.49 18.17
CA ALA A 642 32.86 13.89 18.10
C ALA A 642 33.78 12.71 17.66
N ARG A 643 34.73 12.97 16.74
CA ARG A 643 35.54 12.01 15.92
C ARG A 643 36.70 11.28 16.64
N ARG A 644 36.87 9.96 16.39
CA ARG A 644 38.11 9.22 16.01
C ARG A 644 37.80 7.76 15.61
N ALA A 645 38.42 7.27 14.52
CA ALA A 645 38.12 6.05 13.75
C ALA A 645 36.64 5.95 13.31
N VAL A 646 36.38 6.13 12.00
CA VAL A 646 35.01 6.20 11.47
C VAL A 646 34.37 4.82 11.51
N ALA A 647 33.67 4.53 12.60
CA ALA A 647 32.53 3.63 12.63
C ALA A 647 31.27 4.47 12.40
N LYS A 648 30.39 4.05 11.49
CA LYS A 648 28.98 4.42 11.62
C LYS A 648 28.47 3.65 12.83
N ASP A 649 28.13 4.35 13.91
CA ASP A 649 27.67 3.72 15.14
C ASP A 649 26.40 2.89 14.87
N PHE A 650 26.55 1.57 14.94
CA PHE A 650 25.46 0.61 15.00
C PHE A 650 25.07 0.46 16.49
N SER A 651 23.84 0.84 16.84
CA SER A 651 23.33 0.70 18.21
C SER A 651 22.71 -0.70 18.40
N LEU A 652 23.41 -1.59 19.09
CA LEU A 652 22.82 -2.84 19.60
C LEU A 652 21.72 -2.50 20.64
N THR A 653 20.50 -2.98 20.38
CA THR A 653 19.30 -2.82 21.24
C THR A 653 19.39 -3.54 22.59
N PHE A 654 20.53 -4.14 22.92
CA PHE A 654 20.80 -4.76 24.22
C PHE A 654 22.21 -4.43 24.71
N LYS A 655 22.32 -4.15 26.02
CA LYS A 655 23.62 -3.97 26.67
C LYS A 655 24.31 -5.34 26.81
N SER A 656 25.17 -5.66 25.84
CA SER A 656 26.05 -6.84 25.93
C SER A 656 27.34 -6.45 26.65
N GLU A 657 27.73 -7.25 27.65
CA GLU A 657 29.07 -7.12 28.26
C GLU A 657 30.21 -7.35 27.24
N LEU A 658 29.89 -7.98 26.10
CA LEU A 658 30.84 -8.19 25.01
C LEU A 658 31.12 -6.93 24.19
N MET A 659 30.29 -5.88 24.36
CA MET A 659 30.42 -4.59 23.69
C MET A 659 31.19 -3.55 24.51
N GLU A 660 31.51 -3.86 25.76
CA GLU A 660 32.32 -3.02 26.64
C GLU A 660 33.81 -3.34 26.41
N ASP A 661 34.68 -2.35 26.26
CA ASP A 661 36.14 -2.56 26.10
C ASP A 661 36.54 -3.52 24.98
N ILE A 662 35.90 -3.40 23.80
CA ILE A 662 36.23 -4.24 22.63
C ILE A 662 37.70 -4.02 22.24
N PRO A 663 38.52 -5.08 22.09
CA PRO A 663 39.91 -4.95 21.68
C PRO A 663 40.04 -4.31 20.29
N VAL A 664 41.03 -3.43 20.12
CA VAL A 664 41.22 -2.66 18.88
C VAL A 664 42.52 -3.09 18.19
N GLY A 665 42.40 -3.61 16.96
CA GLY A 665 43.51 -3.91 16.06
C GLY A 665 43.69 -2.83 14.97
N ALA A 666 44.74 -2.95 14.16
CA ALA A 666 44.92 -2.09 12.99
C ALA A 666 43.95 -2.45 11.84
N VAL A 667 43.76 -1.52 10.90
CA VAL A 667 42.94 -1.79 9.70
C VAL A 667 43.71 -2.68 8.73
N ASN A 668 43.08 -3.75 8.23
CA ASN A 668 43.59 -4.61 7.17
C ASN A 668 42.67 -4.53 5.95
N ARG A 669 43.13 -3.85 4.89
CA ARG A 669 42.35 -3.59 3.67
C ARG A 669 42.14 -4.80 2.76
N HIS A 670 42.77 -5.93 3.09
CA HIS A 670 42.62 -7.19 2.36
C HIS A 670 41.57 -8.11 3.00
N ARG A 671 40.87 -7.66 4.06
CA ARG A 671 39.83 -8.46 4.71
C ARG A 671 38.45 -8.11 4.19
N TYR A 672 37.64 -9.13 3.96
CA TYR A 672 36.25 -8.99 3.54
C TYR A 672 35.38 -9.90 4.39
N ALA A 673 34.24 -9.39 4.86
CA ALA A 673 33.36 -10.16 5.74
C ALA A 673 31.91 -10.19 5.25
N LEU A 674 31.33 -11.40 5.21
CA LEU A 674 29.89 -11.62 5.08
C LEU A 674 29.35 -12.19 6.39
N ILE A 675 28.37 -11.50 6.96
CA ILE A 675 27.81 -11.81 8.28
C ILE A 675 26.29 -11.92 8.13
N ILE A 676 25.75 -13.11 8.33
CA ILE A 676 24.32 -13.41 8.16
C ILE A 676 23.73 -13.81 9.51
N GLY A 677 22.63 -13.18 9.90
CA GLY A 677 21.89 -13.51 11.11
C GLY A 677 20.41 -13.71 10.82
N ASN A 678 19.94 -14.95 10.81
CA ASN A 678 18.56 -15.30 10.49
C ASN A 678 17.80 -15.66 11.76
N GLU A 679 16.95 -14.75 12.21
CA GLU A 679 16.16 -14.86 13.44
C GLU A 679 14.68 -15.09 13.16
N ASP A 680 14.09 -14.35 12.20
CA ASP A 680 12.65 -14.36 11.91
C ASP A 680 12.32 -15.19 10.66
N TYR A 681 11.78 -16.38 10.84
CA TYR A 681 11.37 -17.32 9.79
C TYR A 681 9.85 -17.25 9.49
N SER A 682 9.13 -16.28 10.08
CA SER A 682 7.67 -16.16 10.01
C SER A 682 7.11 -15.89 8.61
N MET A 683 7.95 -15.45 7.67
CA MET A 683 7.56 -15.04 6.32
C MET A 683 6.87 -16.14 5.50
N THR A 684 7.12 -17.42 5.80
CA THR A 684 6.46 -18.56 5.12
C THR A 684 5.11 -18.94 5.74
N GLY A 685 4.60 -18.13 6.69
CA GLY A 685 3.27 -18.23 7.27
C GLY A 685 3.08 -19.46 8.14
N ALA A 686 2.00 -20.21 7.93
CA ALA A 686 1.63 -21.36 8.77
C ALA A 686 2.65 -22.53 8.73
N ASN A 687 3.58 -22.53 7.76
CA ASN A 687 4.65 -23.53 7.64
C ASN A 687 6.02 -23.00 8.07
N ALA A 688 6.06 -21.82 8.70
CA ALA A 688 7.30 -21.20 9.18
C ALA A 688 8.10 -22.12 10.11
N GLU A 689 9.42 -22.11 9.91
CA GLU A 689 10.33 -22.61 10.92
C GLU A 689 10.24 -21.73 12.17
N ILE A 690 10.58 -22.31 13.32
CA ILE A 690 10.57 -21.57 14.58
C ILE A 690 11.65 -20.50 14.53
N ASN A 691 11.37 -19.29 15.02
CA ASN A 691 12.38 -18.24 15.06
C ASN A 691 13.62 -18.67 15.88
N VAL A 692 14.80 -18.19 15.50
CA VAL A 692 16.07 -18.46 16.19
C VAL A 692 16.43 -17.23 17.03
N PRO A 693 16.09 -17.22 18.33
CA PRO A 693 16.24 -16.02 19.14
C PRO A 693 17.70 -15.55 19.16
N TYR A 694 17.89 -14.25 18.98
CA TYR A 694 19.18 -13.55 19.04
C TYR A 694 20.14 -13.83 17.88
N ALA A 695 19.73 -14.53 16.81
CA ALA A 695 20.62 -14.75 15.68
C ALA A 695 21.04 -13.44 14.98
N VAL A 696 20.15 -12.43 14.94
CA VAL A 696 20.52 -11.09 14.46
C VAL A 696 21.47 -10.41 15.44
N ASN A 697 21.24 -10.53 16.75
CA ASN A 697 22.13 -9.96 17.78
C ASN A 697 23.54 -10.55 17.70
N ASP A 698 23.64 -11.87 17.53
CA ASP A 698 24.88 -12.59 17.37
C ASP A 698 25.70 -12.07 16.17
N ALA A 699 25.04 -11.89 15.02
CA ALA A 699 25.64 -11.28 13.84
C ALA A 699 26.15 -9.85 14.09
N MET A 700 25.38 -9.03 14.81
CA MET A 700 25.76 -7.64 15.09
C MET A 700 26.93 -7.51 16.05
N VAL A 701 26.99 -8.36 17.09
CA VAL A 701 28.16 -8.39 17.98
C VAL A 701 29.39 -8.88 17.21
N PHE A 702 29.25 -9.91 16.38
CA PHE A 702 30.36 -10.41 15.55
C PHE A 702 30.90 -9.33 14.60
N ARG A 703 30.02 -8.54 13.97
CA ARG A 703 30.39 -7.38 13.13
C ARG A 703 31.32 -6.41 13.86
N GLU A 704 31.02 -6.08 15.10
CA GLU A 704 31.82 -5.11 15.85
C GLU A 704 33.24 -5.62 16.12
N TYR A 705 33.42 -6.94 16.31
CA TYR A 705 34.74 -7.54 16.40
C TYR A 705 35.44 -7.62 15.05
N CYS A 706 34.71 -7.82 13.94
CA CYS A 706 35.28 -7.68 12.59
C CYS A 706 35.85 -6.29 12.36
N VAL A 707 35.09 -5.24 12.68
CA VAL A 707 35.54 -3.86 12.48
C VAL A 707 36.69 -3.51 13.43
N ARG A 708 36.49 -3.71 14.73
CA ARG A 708 37.38 -3.17 15.77
C ARG A 708 38.60 -4.04 15.99
N THR A 709 38.43 -5.36 16.10
CA THR A 709 39.52 -6.28 16.46
C THR A 709 40.20 -6.86 15.23
N PHE A 710 39.41 -7.32 14.25
CA PHE A 710 39.96 -7.92 13.03
C PHE A 710 40.31 -6.87 11.96
N GLY A 711 40.00 -5.59 12.19
CA GLY A 711 40.42 -4.50 11.33
C GLY A 711 39.80 -4.52 9.93
N VAL A 712 38.65 -5.17 9.75
CA VAL A 712 37.95 -5.19 8.46
C VAL A 712 37.36 -3.80 8.19
N PRO A 713 37.71 -3.13 7.08
CA PRO A 713 37.09 -1.86 6.70
C PRO A 713 35.57 -1.95 6.63
N ASP A 714 34.89 -0.91 7.11
CA ASP A 714 33.41 -0.87 7.17
C ASP A 714 32.75 -1.10 5.81
N ASN A 715 33.36 -0.60 4.72
CA ASN A 715 32.89 -0.78 3.35
C ASN A 715 33.20 -2.18 2.75
N GLN A 716 33.95 -3.02 3.45
CA GLN A 716 34.28 -4.40 3.10
C GLN A 716 33.52 -5.41 3.98
N ILE A 717 32.47 -4.97 4.68
CA ILE A 717 31.58 -5.84 5.47
C ILE A 717 30.15 -5.77 4.91
N LYS A 718 29.54 -6.93 4.70
CA LYS A 718 28.10 -7.08 4.45
C LYS A 718 27.45 -7.78 5.64
N VAL A 719 26.51 -7.10 6.28
CA VAL A 719 25.69 -7.68 7.35
C VAL A 719 24.27 -7.81 6.86
N VAL A 720 23.72 -9.02 6.92
CA VAL A 720 22.41 -9.36 6.33
C VAL A 720 21.53 -9.99 7.41
N PRO A 721 20.66 -9.21 8.07
CA PRO A 721 19.67 -9.76 8.98
C PRO A 721 18.52 -10.39 8.20
N ASN A 722 18.02 -11.54 8.66
CA ASN A 722 16.88 -12.26 8.09
C ASN A 722 16.97 -12.41 6.56
N ALA A 723 18.09 -12.96 6.08
CA ALA A 723 18.40 -13.10 4.67
C ALA A 723 17.50 -14.13 3.98
N THR A 724 16.88 -13.72 2.86
CA THR A 724 16.18 -14.62 1.93
C THR A 724 17.18 -15.42 1.10
N ALA A 725 16.72 -16.47 0.42
CA ALA A 725 17.58 -17.32 -0.41
C ALA A 725 18.34 -16.49 -1.45
N GLY A 726 17.63 -15.62 -2.18
CA GLY A 726 18.24 -14.73 -3.17
C GLY A 726 19.31 -13.82 -2.56
N MET A 727 19.04 -13.24 -1.39
CA MET A 727 20.01 -12.39 -0.69
C MET A 727 21.24 -13.18 -0.24
N MET A 728 21.07 -14.39 0.32
CA MET A 728 22.20 -15.20 0.76
C MET A 728 23.14 -15.57 -0.40
N HIS A 729 22.59 -15.95 -1.56
CA HIS A 729 23.38 -16.25 -2.75
C HIS A 729 24.07 -14.99 -3.31
N GLU A 730 23.35 -13.88 -3.48
CA GLU A 730 23.91 -12.63 -3.99
C GLU A 730 25.08 -12.12 -3.13
N GLN A 731 24.94 -12.17 -1.80
CA GLN A 731 26.00 -11.67 -0.92
C GLN A 731 27.18 -12.64 -0.82
N LEU A 732 26.96 -13.96 -0.98
CA LEU A 732 28.06 -14.91 -1.12
C LEU A 732 28.84 -14.67 -2.41
N ASP A 733 28.15 -14.44 -3.53
CA ASP A 733 28.77 -14.08 -4.81
C ASP A 733 29.61 -12.82 -4.67
N TRP A 734 29.09 -11.79 -3.97
CA TRP A 734 29.87 -10.59 -3.66
C TRP A 734 31.18 -10.91 -2.93
N LEU A 735 31.13 -11.74 -1.87
CA LEU A 735 32.32 -12.08 -1.09
C LEU A 735 33.36 -12.81 -1.94
N VAL A 736 32.92 -13.76 -2.77
CA VAL A 736 33.79 -14.52 -3.69
C VAL A 736 34.37 -13.61 -4.78
N ASN A 737 33.59 -12.68 -5.31
CA ASN A 737 34.06 -11.71 -6.30
C ASN A 737 35.14 -10.77 -5.75
N MET A 738 35.11 -10.41 -4.45
CA MET A 738 36.19 -9.63 -3.84
C MET A 738 37.52 -10.38 -3.88
N ALA A 739 37.51 -11.68 -3.62
CA ALA A 739 38.71 -12.53 -3.72
C ALA A 739 39.28 -12.59 -5.15
N SER A 740 38.44 -12.45 -6.19
CA SER A 740 38.90 -12.43 -7.58
C SER A 740 39.79 -11.21 -7.91
N THR A 741 39.61 -10.12 -7.16
CA THR A 741 40.30 -8.84 -7.39
C THR A 741 41.47 -8.59 -6.44
N ASP A 742 41.64 -9.43 -5.42
CA ASP A 742 42.62 -9.25 -4.35
C ASP A 742 43.30 -10.59 -3.99
N PRO A 743 44.50 -10.86 -4.52
CA PRO A 743 45.23 -12.11 -4.25
C PRO A 743 45.63 -12.31 -2.79
N GLU A 744 45.69 -11.23 -2.00
CA GLU A 744 46.02 -11.26 -0.57
C GLU A 744 44.76 -11.33 0.30
N ALA A 745 43.58 -11.52 -0.31
CA ALA A 745 42.32 -11.50 0.39
C ALA A 745 42.25 -12.51 1.54
N GLU A 746 41.68 -12.06 2.65
CA GLU A 746 41.26 -12.89 3.78
C GLU A 746 39.75 -12.78 3.91
N LEU A 747 39.03 -13.88 3.69
CA LEU A 747 37.58 -13.92 3.70
C LEU A 747 37.06 -14.36 5.07
N ILE A 748 36.05 -13.68 5.58
CA ILE A 748 35.36 -14.03 6.83
C ILE A 748 33.89 -14.28 6.50
N PHE A 749 33.40 -15.48 6.79
CA PHE A 749 31.99 -15.83 6.67
C PHE A 749 31.43 -16.19 8.05
N TYR A 750 30.37 -15.50 8.46
CA TYR A 750 29.67 -15.76 9.70
C TYR A 750 28.19 -16.02 9.45
N TYR A 751 27.64 -17.06 10.08
CA TYR A 751 26.21 -17.36 10.02
C TYR A 751 25.67 -17.77 11.39
N SER A 752 24.57 -17.14 11.80
CA SER A 752 23.72 -17.57 12.94
C SER A 752 22.28 -17.78 12.45
N GLY A 753 21.68 -18.92 12.79
CA GLY A 753 20.34 -19.29 12.32
C GLY A 753 20.09 -20.79 12.30
N HIS A 754 19.10 -21.24 11.51
CA HIS A 754 18.83 -22.67 11.32
C HIS A 754 19.79 -23.31 10.33
N GLY A 755 20.31 -24.47 10.71
CA GLY A 755 20.87 -25.45 9.78
C GLY A 755 19.94 -26.65 9.67
N ASN A 756 19.98 -27.34 8.55
CA ASN A 756 19.23 -28.60 8.39
C ASN A 756 19.96 -29.51 7.39
N ASN A 757 19.55 -30.77 7.28
CA ASN A 757 20.14 -31.72 6.34
C ASN A 757 19.13 -32.16 5.28
N ASP A 758 19.59 -32.37 4.04
CA ASP A 758 18.81 -33.12 3.05
C ASP A 758 18.63 -34.57 3.55
N GLU A 759 17.39 -35.05 3.58
CA GLU A 759 17.04 -36.34 4.17
C GLU A 759 17.67 -37.52 3.42
N ALA A 760 17.90 -37.38 2.11
CA ALA A 760 18.43 -38.43 1.25
C ALA A 760 19.96 -38.43 1.23
N THR A 761 20.59 -37.27 1.03
CA THR A 761 22.05 -37.15 0.88
C THR A 761 22.78 -36.99 2.21
N LYS A 762 22.07 -36.59 3.26
CA LYS A 762 22.61 -36.17 4.57
C LYS A 762 23.52 -34.95 4.49
N GLU A 763 23.40 -34.18 3.41
CA GLU A 763 24.17 -32.97 3.19
C GLU A 763 23.61 -31.80 4.00
N PRO A 764 24.45 -31.06 4.76
CA PRO A 764 24.03 -29.92 5.57
C PRO A 764 23.86 -28.64 4.76
N TYR A 765 22.81 -27.87 5.07
CA TYR A 765 22.48 -26.58 4.47
C TYR A 765 22.25 -25.50 5.52
N LEU A 766 22.61 -24.26 5.19
CA LEU A 766 22.22 -23.05 5.89
C LEU A 766 20.85 -22.60 5.38
N LEU A 767 19.90 -22.33 6.28
CA LEU A 767 18.50 -22.09 5.91
C LEU A 767 18.17 -20.59 5.81
N PRO A 768 17.70 -20.11 4.65
CA PRO A 768 17.14 -18.77 4.49
C PRO A 768 15.77 -18.58 5.16
N VAL A 769 15.37 -17.34 5.45
CA VAL A 769 14.10 -17.07 6.18
C VAL A 769 12.83 -17.28 5.35
N ASP A 770 12.92 -17.29 4.02
CA ASP A 770 11.84 -17.59 3.07
C ASP A 770 11.73 -19.08 2.71
N ILE A 771 12.59 -19.94 3.26
CA ILE A 771 12.66 -21.36 2.93
C ILE A 771 12.34 -22.22 4.15
N THR A 772 11.51 -23.25 3.95
CA THR A 772 11.19 -24.25 4.98
C THR A 772 12.07 -25.49 4.80
N GLY A 773 12.19 -26.32 5.85
CA GLY A 773 12.95 -27.58 5.82
C GLY A 773 12.48 -28.59 4.76
N LYS A 774 11.32 -28.38 4.12
CA LYS A 774 10.86 -29.17 2.97
C LYS A 774 11.59 -28.84 1.67
N ASN A 775 12.00 -27.59 1.49
CA ASN A 775 12.65 -27.08 0.27
C ASN A 775 14.11 -26.69 0.53
N ILE A 776 14.78 -27.44 1.41
CA ILE A 776 16.13 -27.14 1.91
C ILE A 776 17.18 -26.91 0.81
N ARG A 777 16.99 -27.51 -0.38
CA ARG A 777 17.87 -27.36 -1.55
C ARG A 777 17.94 -25.95 -2.13
N LEU A 778 17.03 -25.07 -1.71
CA LEU A 778 17.06 -23.64 -2.05
C LEU A 778 17.91 -22.81 -1.07
N GLY A 779 18.44 -23.43 -0.01
CA GLY A 779 19.45 -22.84 0.85
C GLY A 779 20.87 -23.13 0.36
N ILE A 780 21.87 -22.68 1.11
CA ILE A 780 23.30 -22.86 0.75
C ILE A 780 23.82 -24.14 1.40
N SER A 781 24.23 -25.12 0.59
CA SER A 781 24.91 -26.32 1.13
C SER A 781 26.30 -25.97 1.66
N LEU A 782 26.76 -26.63 2.73
CA LEU A 782 28.13 -26.39 3.22
C LEU A 782 29.20 -26.82 2.19
N THR A 783 28.90 -27.85 1.40
CA THR A 783 29.79 -28.27 0.30
C THR A 783 29.96 -27.17 -0.74
N GLU A 784 28.86 -26.53 -1.14
CA GLU A 784 28.87 -25.38 -2.04
C GLU A 784 29.60 -24.20 -1.42
N LEU A 785 29.28 -23.81 -0.19
CA LEU A 785 29.98 -22.73 0.51
C LEU A 785 31.50 -22.92 0.50
N TYR A 786 31.98 -24.11 0.86
CA TYR A 786 33.42 -24.39 0.89
C TYR A 786 34.06 -24.43 -0.51
N ARG A 787 33.30 -24.84 -1.53
CA ARG A 787 33.77 -24.82 -2.91
C ARG A 787 33.88 -23.38 -3.42
N GLU A 788 32.87 -22.56 -3.20
CA GLU A 788 32.84 -21.15 -3.64
C GLU A 788 33.94 -20.32 -2.97
N LEU A 789 34.19 -20.52 -1.66
CA LEU A 789 35.28 -19.85 -0.95
C LEU A 789 36.68 -20.30 -1.42
N ALA A 790 36.78 -21.45 -2.08
CA ALA A 790 38.03 -21.97 -2.63
C ALA A 790 38.21 -21.66 -4.13
N THR A 791 37.27 -20.94 -4.75
CA THR A 791 37.29 -20.61 -6.19
C THR A 791 38.54 -19.82 -6.59
N TYR A 792 38.97 -18.88 -5.76
CA TYR A 792 40.14 -18.02 -6.01
C TYR A 792 41.25 -18.25 -4.97
N PRO A 793 42.54 -18.07 -5.34
CA PRO A 793 43.62 -18.07 -4.38
C PRO A 793 43.46 -16.93 -3.37
N VAL A 794 43.27 -17.29 -2.10
CA VAL A 794 43.17 -16.35 -0.97
C VAL A 794 44.25 -16.67 0.07
N LYS A 795 44.54 -15.71 0.93
CA LYS A 795 45.44 -15.92 2.06
C LYS A 795 44.82 -16.83 3.12
N GLY A 796 43.51 -16.73 3.31
CA GLY A 796 42.70 -17.63 4.13
C GLY A 796 41.21 -17.30 4.09
N ALA A 797 40.36 -18.31 4.22
CA ALA A 797 38.92 -18.17 4.39
C ALA A 797 38.50 -18.76 5.74
N TYR A 798 37.87 -17.93 6.59
CA TYR A 798 37.50 -18.26 7.96
C TYR A 798 35.98 -18.29 8.11
N VAL A 799 35.43 -19.46 8.43
CA VAL A 799 33.99 -19.71 8.50
C VAL A 799 33.57 -19.95 9.95
N PHE A 800 32.54 -19.27 10.43
CA PHE A 800 31.99 -19.41 11.78
C PHE A 800 30.48 -19.65 11.72
N LEU A 801 30.02 -20.80 12.23
CA LEU A 801 28.63 -21.26 12.08
C LEU A 801 27.96 -21.51 13.44
N ASP A 802 27.06 -20.62 13.85
CA ASP A 802 26.15 -20.81 14.98
C ASP A 802 24.79 -21.36 14.52
N ALA A 803 24.81 -22.60 14.01
CA ALA A 803 23.63 -23.30 13.50
C ALA A 803 23.62 -24.79 13.91
N CYS A 804 22.42 -25.33 14.13
CA CYS A 804 22.23 -26.77 14.39
C CYS A 804 22.17 -27.54 13.06
N PHE A 805 22.86 -28.67 12.91
CA PHE A 805 22.70 -29.54 11.73
C PHE A 805 22.12 -30.92 12.07
N SER A 806 21.70 -31.18 13.31
CA SER A 806 21.20 -32.50 13.74
C SER A 806 19.75 -32.84 13.35
N GLY A 807 19.03 -31.90 12.71
CA GLY A 807 17.65 -32.08 12.22
C GLY A 807 16.57 -32.04 13.31
N GLY A 808 16.85 -31.43 14.46
CA GLY A 808 16.06 -31.56 15.70
C GLY A 808 14.79 -30.70 15.84
N TYR A 809 14.49 -29.77 14.93
CA TYR A 809 13.31 -28.91 15.05
C TYR A 809 12.37 -29.15 13.87
N LYS A 810 11.42 -30.07 14.06
CA LYS A 810 10.20 -30.15 13.25
C LYS A 810 9.01 -30.02 14.20
N SER A 811 8.28 -28.91 14.10
CA SER A 811 6.96 -28.59 14.68
C SER A 811 6.88 -28.11 16.15
N ALA A 812 5.92 -27.18 16.36
CA ALA A 812 5.62 -26.41 17.57
C ALA A 812 4.98 -27.20 18.74
N ALA A 813 5.24 -28.50 18.86
CA ALA A 813 4.79 -29.29 20.00
C ALA A 813 5.87 -29.32 21.10
N PRO A 814 5.53 -29.16 22.39
CA PRO A 814 6.46 -29.43 23.46
C PRO A 814 6.89 -30.90 23.39
N LEU A 815 8.18 -31.15 23.61
CA LEU A 815 8.83 -32.46 23.86
C LEU A 815 7.85 -33.54 24.34
N LEU A 816 7.20 -34.23 23.40
CA LEU A 816 6.58 -35.56 23.52
C LEU A 816 5.96 -35.92 22.16
N ALA A 817 6.50 -36.98 21.56
CA ALA A 817 5.99 -37.68 20.38
C ALA A 817 6.27 -37.10 18.98
N GLN A 818 7.54 -37.07 18.58
CA GLN A 818 7.92 -37.68 17.29
C GLN A 818 9.24 -38.43 17.47
N LYS A 819 9.27 -39.73 17.14
CA LYS A 819 10.52 -40.48 16.94
C LYS A 819 11.21 -39.94 15.67
N GLY A 820 11.72 -38.72 15.74
CA GLY A 820 12.61 -38.18 14.72
C GLY A 820 13.96 -38.88 14.86
N VAL A 821 14.39 -39.60 13.83
CA VAL A 821 15.75 -40.16 13.77
C VAL A 821 16.70 -38.98 13.69
N ARG A 822 17.50 -38.74 14.74
CA ARG A 822 18.60 -37.77 14.67
C ARG A 822 19.56 -38.21 13.58
N VAL A 823 19.87 -37.29 12.66
CA VAL A 823 20.71 -37.57 11.50
C VAL A 823 22.08 -36.99 11.74
N VAL A 824 23.12 -37.81 11.64
CA VAL A 824 24.50 -37.35 11.60
C VAL A 824 24.79 -36.79 10.20
N PRO A 825 25.15 -35.49 10.07
CA PRO A 825 25.44 -34.87 8.77
C PRO A 825 26.67 -35.51 8.10
N LYS A 826 26.65 -35.63 6.77
CA LYS A 826 27.82 -35.96 5.96
C LYS A 826 28.48 -34.67 5.48
N VAL A 827 29.29 -34.07 6.35
CA VAL A 827 29.96 -32.79 6.05
C VAL A 827 31.13 -33.02 5.08
N GLY A 828 31.17 -32.27 3.97
CA GLY A 828 32.34 -32.23 3.09
C GLY A 828 33.54 -31.56 3.77
N LEU A 829 34.76 -31.94 3.39
CA LEU A 829 35.97 -31.27 3.89
C LEU A 829 36.13 -29.89 3.21
N PRO A 830 36.55 -28.85 3.96
CA PRO A 830 36.89 -27.56 3.37
C PRO A 830 37.99 -27.72 2.30
N GLN A 831 37.97 -26.85 1.30
CA GLN A 831 38.94 -26.83 0.20
C GLN A 831 39.80 -25.55 0.26
N GLY A 832 40.87 -25.49 -0.53
CA GLY A 832 41.76 -24.32 -0.56
C GLY A 832 42.40 -24.03 0.80
N LYS A 833 42.51 -22.75 1.18
CA LYS A 833 42.93 -22.32 2.52
C LYS A 833 41.71 -21.95 3.37
N THR A 834 40.80 -22.90 3.57
CA THR A 834 39.57 -22.69 4.34
C THR A 834 39.63 -23.38 5.70
N LEU A 835 39.20 -22.65 6.73
CA LEU A 835 39.03 -23.11 8.12
C LEU A 835 37.60 -22.81 8.57
N SER A 836 36.93 -23.79 9.14
CA SER A 836 35.53 -23.68 9.56
C SER A 836 35.34 -24.13 11.00
N PHE A 837 34.74 -23.26 11.82
CA PHE A 837 34.29 -23.57 13.16
C PHE A 837 32.76 -23.63 13.21
N SER A 838 32.23 -24.73 13.72
CA SER A 838 30.79 -24.91 13.93
C SER A 838 30.45 -25.06 15.40
N SER A 839 29.25 -24.60 15.76
CA SER A 839 28.76 -24.54 17.15
C SER A 839 28.47 -25.89 17.80
N SER A 840 28.29 -26.97 17.02
CA SER A 840 27.95 -28.30 17.52
C SER A 840 28.44 -29.44 16.60
N SER A 841 28.53 -30.65 17.16
CA SER A 841 29.05 -31.85 16.50
C SER A 841 27.99 -32.93 16.30
N GLY A 842 28.06 -33.67 15.19
CA GLY A 842 27.24 -34.87 14.96
C GLY A 842 25.73 -34.62 15.10
N ASP A 843 25.10 -35.29 16.06
CA ASP A 843 23.65 -35.20 16.34
C ASP A 843 23.29 -34.19 17.45
N GLN A 844 24.24 -33.36 17.90
CA GLN A 844 24.03 -32.35 18.94
C GLN A 844 23.29 -31.11 18.41
N THR A 845 22.72 -30.32 19.31
CA THR A 845 22.00 -29.07 19.00
C THR A 845 22.73 -27.86 19.57
N SER A 846 22.84 -26.81 18.77
CA SER A 846 23.27 -25.48 19.21
C SER A 846 22.18 -24.83 20.09
N SER A 847 22.59 -24.34 21.25
CA SER A 847 21.69 -23.82 22.28
C SER A 847 21.71 -22.29 22.38
N VAL A 848 20.59 -21.73 22.79
CA VAL A 848 20.39 -20.29 23.02
C VAL A 848 20.71 -19.94 24.47
N TYR A 849 21.50 -18.89 24.70
CA TYR A 849 21.87 -18.37 26.01
C TYR A 849 21.02 -17.14 26.38
N HIS A 850 19.80 -17.40 26.86
CA HIS A 850 18.81 -16.36 27.14
C HIS A 850 19.29 -15.25 28.08
N ASP A 851 19.98 -15.57 29.17
CA ASP A 851 20.49 -14.58 30.13
C ASP A 851 21.45 -13.57 29.46
N LYS A 852 22.20 -14.02 28.46
CA LYS A 852 23.16 -13.21 27.71
C LYS A 852 22.59 -12.67 26.39
N LYS A 853 21.36 -13.06 26.03
CA LYS A 853 20.68 -12.69 24.78
C LYS A 853 21.49 -13.00 23.52
N GLN A 854 22.13 -14.17 23.49
CA GLN A 854 23.03 -14.62 22.42
C GLN A 854 22.98 -16.16 22.27
N GLY A 855 23.50 -16.71 21.18
CA GLY A 855 23.84 -18.13 21.09
C GLY A 855 24.97 -18.51 22.05
N TYR A 856 24.93 -19.71 22.63
CA TYR A 856 26.00 -20.17 23.54
C TYR A 856 27.37 -20.14 22.82
N TYR A 857 27.41 -20.56 21.56
CA TYR A 857 28.66 -20.59 20.81
C TYR A 857 29.16 -19.18 20.51
N THR A 858 28.32 -18.31 19.94
CA THR A 858 28.72 -16.92 19.63
C THR A 858 29.15 -16.15 20.86
N TYR A 859 28.42 -16.28 21.98
CA TYR A 859 28.79 -15.65 23.25
C TYR A 859 30.22 -16.04 23.68
N PHE A 860 30.52 -17.34 23.75
CA PHE A 860 31.84 -17.80 24.22
C PHE A 860 32.96 -17.57 23.19
N LEU A 861 32.64 -17.58 21.89
CA LEU A 861 33.59 -17.24 20.83
C LEU A 861 34.07 -15.79 21.01
N ILE A 862 33.14 -14.85 21.05
CA ILE A 862 33.44 -13.43 21.19
C ILE A 862 34.07 -13.13 22.56
N LYS A 863 33.55 -13.74 23.64
CA LYS A 863 34.13 -13.59 24.97
C LYS A 863 35.60 -14.05 25.01
N THR A 864 35.93 -15.16 24.35
CA THR A 864 37.30 -15.66 24.28
C THR A 864 38.24 -14.66 23.59
N ILE A 865 37.78 -14.06 22.49
CA ILE A 865 38.53 -13.03 21.76
C ILE A 865 38.73 -11.80 22.64
N LYS A 866 37.65 -11.35 23.31
CA LYS A 866 37.66 -10.22 24.23
C LYS A 866 38.64 -10.41 25.38
N ASP A 867 38.52 -11.52 26.10
CA ASP A 867 39.28 -11.81 27.32
C ASP A 867 40.80 -11.85 27.05
N ALA A 868 41.20 -12.30 25.87
CA ALA A 868 42.60 -12.32 25.45
C ALA A 868 43.00 -11.12 24.57
N ARG A 869 42.16 -10.09 24.52
CA ARG A 869 42.40 -8.80 23.83
C ARG A 869 42.73 -8.94 22.34
N GLY A 870 42.17 -9.94 21.65
CA GLY A 870 42.49 -10.27 20.26
C GLY A 870 43.76 -11.10 20.08
N ASP A 871 44.65 -11.14 21.08
CA ASP A 871 45.95 -11.80 21.02
C ASP A 871 45.84 -13.32 21.29
N LEU A 872 45.41 -14.05 20.26
CA LEU A 872 45.20 -15.49 20.31
C LEU A 872 45.39 -16.13 18.92
N SER A 873 45.94 -17.33 18.93
CA SER A 873 46.04 -18.16 17.73
C SER A 873 44.68 -18.78 17.36
N MET A 874 44.46 -19.17 16.10
CA MET A 874 43.22 -19.85 15.69
C MET A 874 43.00 -21.16 16.45
N LYS A 875 44.08 -21.87 16.80
CA LYS A 875 44.01 -23.05 17.66
C LYS A 875 43.54 -22.70 19.07
N ASP A 876 44.13 -21.67 19.69
CA ASP A 876 43.73 -21.21 21.02
C ASP A 876 42.28 -20.73 21.06
N LEU A 877 41.85 -20.00 20.02
CA LEU A 877 40.47 -19.54 19.88
C LEU A 877 39.49 -20.71 19.92
N PHE A 878 39.74 -21.75 19.12
CA PHE A 878 38.88 -22.92 19.07
C PHE A 878 38.89 -23.70 20.38
N GLU A 879 40.07 -24.04 20.92
CA GLU A 879 40.18 -24.88 22.12
C GLU A 879 39.52 -24.22 23.33
N ARG A 880 39.73 -22.92 23.53
CA ARG A 880 39.13 -22.16 24.64
C ARG A 880 37.62 -21.98 24.47
N THR A 881 37.16 -21.64 23.26
CA THR A 881 35.73 -21.53 22.95
C THR A 881 35.03 -22.88 23.16
N SER A 882 35.60 -23.96 22.63
CA SER A 882 35.06 -25.32 22.75
C SER A 882 34.97 -25.76 24.22
N ALA A 883 36.01 -25.54 25.02
CA ALA A 883 35.99 -25.84 26.44
C ALA A 883 34.91 -25.04 27.21
N ALA A 884 34.77 -23.75 26.91
CA ALA A 884 33.80 -22.88 27.57
C ALA A 884 32.34 -23.26 27.20
N VAL A 885 32.05 -23.52 25.93
CA VAL A 885 30.73 -23.96 25.46
C VAL A 885 30.34 -25.29 26.07
N LYS A 886 31.24 -26.30 26.06
CA LYS A 886 30.99 -27.61 26.68
C LYS A 886 30.66 -27.48 28.17
N LYS A 887 31.47 -26.70 28.89
CA LYS A 887 31.29 -26.48 30.33
C LYS A 887 29.95 -25.80 30.63
N ALA A 888 29.61 -24.75 29.89
CA ALA A 888 28.41 -23.96 30.15
C ALA A 888 27.13 -24.71 29.76
N THR A 889 27.11 -25.41 28.63
CA THR A 889 25.94 -26.18 28.18
C THR A 889 25.70 -27.43 29.02
N ALA A 890 26.76 -28.06 29.55
CA ALA A 890 26.62 -29.18 30.50
C ALA A 890 25.87 -28.77 31.79
N MET A 891 26.02 -27.53 32.26
CA MET A 891 25.31 -27.03 33.44
C MET A 891 23.79 -26.93 33.25
N ILE A 892 23.32 -26.80 32.01
CA ILE A 892 21.89 -26.80 31.66
C ILE A 892 21.42 -28.17 31.12
N GLY A 893 22.22 -29.22 31.32
CA GLY A 893 21.87 -30.60 30.92
C GLY A 893 21.88 -30.85 29.42
N LYS A 894 22.56 -30.00 28.63
CA LYS A 894 22.70 -30.18 27.18
C LYS A 894 24.15 -30.49 26.81
N MET A 895 24.36 -31.31 25.78
CA MET A 895 25.67 -31.52 25.17
C MET A 895 25.79 -30.66 23.92
N GLN A 896 26.76 -29.77 23.91
CA GLN A 896 27.14 -28.98 22.74
C GLN A 896 28.66 -28.91 22.66
N GLU A 897 29.23 -29.53 21.63
CA GLU A 897 30.66 -29.62 21.37
C GLU A 897 30.96 -28.97 20.01
N PRO A 898 31.57 -27.76 20.02
CA PRO A 898 32.01 -27.11 18.80
C PRO A 898 33.02 -27.95 18.02
N GLN A 899 32.98 -27.88 16.69
CA GLN A 899 33.92 -28.57 15.80
C GLN A 899 34.80 -27.57 15.04
N CYS A 900 36.00 -28.04 14.69
CA CYS A 900 36.94 -27.36 13.81
C CYS A 900 37.23 -28.27 12.62
N MET A 901 37.02 -27.75 11.40
CA MET A 901 37.35 -28.41 10.15
C MET A 901 38.32 -27.52 9.39
N VAL A 902 39.44 -28.09 8.95
CA VAL A 902 40.43 -27.40 8.13
C VAL A 902 40.63 -28.14 6.83
N SER A 903 40.92 -27.39 5.77
CA SER A 903 41.35 -27.96 4.51
C SER A 903 42.58 -28.86 4.73
N PRO A 904 42.58 -30.12 4.23
CA PRO A 904 43.72 -31.03 4.38
C PRO A 904 45.04 -30.53 3.80
N THR A 905 44.99 -29.52 2.93
CA THR A 905 46.16 -28.94 2.26
C THR A 905 46.71 -27.69 2.96
N TRP A 906 46.05 -27.20 4.01
CA TRP A 906 46.48 -26.01 4.74
C TRP A 906 47.28 -26.35 6.00
N PHE A 907 48.60 -26.24 5.91
CA PHE A 907 49.50 -26.39 7.05
C PHE A 907 49.77 -25.03 7.73
N GLY A 908 49.92 -25.00 9.06
CA GLY A 908 50.27 -23.80 9.83
C GLY A 908 49.09 -22.88 10.14
N TRP A 909 47.85 -23.33 9.91
CA TRP A 909 46.64 -22.59 10.28
C TRP A 909 46.54 -22.35 11.79
N GLU A 910 47.15 -23.23 12.59
CA GLU A 910 47.07 -23.24 14.04
C GLU A 910 47.62 -21.95 14.65
N SER A 911 48.66 -21.37 14.06
CA SER A 911 49.37 -20.18 14.57
C SER A 911 48.83 -18.86 14.01
N LEU A 912 47.87 -18.90 13.09
CA LEU A 912 47.26 -17.69 12.51
C LEU A 912 46.50 -16.89 13.55
N ARG A 913 46.40 -15.58 13.33
CA ARG A 913 45.76 -14.63 14.23
C ARG A 913 44.77 -13.76 13.47
N LEU A 914 43.58 -13.58 14.04
CA LEU A 914 42.56 -12.70 13.48
C LEU A 914 42.75 -11.25 13.92
N GLU A 915 43.45 -10.98 15.02
CA GLU A 915 43.81 -9.59 15.35
C GLU A 915 44.80 -9.05 14.31
N THR A 916 44.55 -7.83 13.83
CA THR A 916 45.53 -7.12 13.02
C THR A 916 46.51 -6.36 13.93
N PRO A 917 47.82 -6.61 13.85
CA PRO A 917 48.80 -5.95 14.71
C PRO A 917 48.78 -4.42 14.53
N VAL A 918 48.84 -3.67 15.64
CA VAL A 918 49.03 -2.22 15.61
C VAL A 918 50.51 -1.91 15.36
N GLU A 919 50.86 -1.32 14.21
CA GLU A 919 52.24 -0.89 13.96
C GLU A 919 52.68 0.14 15.02
N PRO A 920 53.88 0.01 15.62
CA PRO A 920 54.43 1.04 16.48
C PRO A 920 54.74 2.30 15.65
N ALA A 921 54.37 3.47 16.18
CA ALA A 921 54.63 4.75 15.52
C ALA A 921 56.12 4.92 15.19
N PRO A 922 56.48 5.43 14.00
CA PRO A 922 57.87 5.69 13.66
C PRO A 922 58.45 6.71 14.64
N VAL A 923 59.52 6.30 15.33
CA VAL A 923 60.30 7.19 16.20
C VAL A 923 60.91 8.27 15.33
N ALA A 924 60.55 9.53 15.57
CA ALA A 924 61.12 10.68 14.88
C ALA A 924 62.64 10.68 15.06
N PRO A 925 63.43 10.96 13.99
CA PRO A 925 64.87 11.06 14.13
C PRO A 925 65.21 12.20 15.09
N GLN A 926 65.89 11.88 16.19
CA GLN A 926 66.54 12.89 17.02
C GLN A 926 67.63 13.53 16.17
N GLY A 927 67.51 14.85 15.98
CA GLY A 927 68.55 15.63 15.32
C GLY A 927 69.81 15.68 16.17
N GLU A 928 70.93 15.29 15.57
CA GLU A 928 72.26 15.85 15.82
C GLU A 928 72.82 16.39 14.51
#